data_AF-A0A7K0KH64-F1
#
_entry.id   AF-A0A7K0KH64-F1
#
_cell.length_a   1.000
_cell.length_b   1.000
_cell.length_c   1.000
_cell.angle_alpha   90.00
_cell.angle_beta   90.00
_cell.angle_gamma   90.00
#
_symmetry.space_group_name_H-M   'P 1'
#
loop_
_entity.id
_entity.type
_entity.pdbx_description
1 polymer ?
#
loop_
_entity_poly.entity_id
_entity_poly.type
_entity_poly.pdbx_seq_one_letter_code
_entity_poly.pdbx_strand_id
1 'polypeptide(L)'
;MKLIIEEHPYEKKYVHDILSEIDALGNADGYVSINYVGYFYSHAVRDCVFILPKVLLEDVGNEERVFGKYKPEEIIDLEKEGNPMTDEEKNFIYEFAVWIYRAITVYHNDKNTDSSIVYHQTILEVNKGQRHLSNTFLDIILSLIDFNRENQNFFFYILRNIHSGLNKINWTRTIAHSMAIVQKNVPIYINPVNKKRQINFDEELLIIFFSILNYINGHYGFDTSINCNFPLITGAKFKAYLNGLGVIRLRQIKYKYFSDKSLFLWELCFAFFDRAKKVVVETGQKDYLLVKNFNIVFEAMIDELIGEPRDTIPSGLKDQDDGKRIDHLYSYKGLMNYDEDKPVYYIGDSKYYKRNNPVGKNSVYKQFTYARNVIQWNLNLFMSDADDEEIANDKKNFGHIAKLRDDETEGYNIIPNFFISATMDKDLNYSRDGIDRTEKRRDRFTSSQFQNRLFDRDTLLVCHYDVNFLYVLALYAKDDSSEKRAWKEKVRKLFREEIQNVLKEKYTFYAMEAHPHIDGHKYLSEHFQNLLGKVYKPFDAHSTILSLALDSDEQFKQENSMLVEQLKEYFYVEECPLGSDPVAAIETAKMKNPTAKVMTADADQENILIIKAKDKPEARRFMVGFDKGDYELLNPPTLDLFKIKYVMPIFNEGVRDYYEVGGSSFGIKNKQPAVVFHFIAKHTIGRFHPLSNNRLEEYTVMSLSEIMDSI
;
A
#
# COMPACT_ATOMS: atom_id res chain seq x y z
N MET A 1 -38.33 -7.35 8.96
CA MET A 1 -36.90 -7.60 9.24
C MET A 1 -36.60 -7.24 10.68
N LYS A 2 -35.87 -8.11 11.39
CA LYS A 2 -35.37 -7.87 12.74
C LYS A 2 -33.89 -7.49 12.72
N LEU A 3 -33.47 -6.59 13.60
CA LEU A 3 -32.10 -6.10 13.73
C LEU A 3 -31.52 -6.50 15.09
N ILE A 4 -30.29 -7.01 15.06
CA ILE A 4 -29.49 -7.32 16.25
C ILE A 4 -28.10 -6.75 16.02
N ILE A 5 -27.43 -6.25 17.05
CA ILE A 5 -26.04 -5.77 16.94
C ILE A 5 -25.08 -6.79 17.56
N GLU A 6 -23.98 -7.08 16.84
CA GLU A 6 -22.86 -7.89 17.32
C GLU A 6 -22.29 -7.34 18.65
N GLU A 7 -21.97 -8.25 19.58
CA GLU A 7 -21.38 -7.98 20.91
C GLU A 7 -22.16 -7.00 21.82
N HIS A 8 -23.37 -6.58 21.42
CA HIS A 8 -24.24 -5.79 22.29
C HIS A 8 -24.99 -6.71 23.29
N PRO A 9 -25.01 -6.38 24.59
CA PRO A 9 -25.71 -7.18 25.58
C PRO A 9 -27.22 -6.89 25.57
N TYR A 10 -28.01 -7.83 25.06
CA TYR A 10 -29.47 -7.77 25.09
C TYR A 10 -30.05 -8.51 26.29
N GLU A 11 -31.11 -8.00 26.92
CA GLU A 11 -31.85 -8.79 27.90
C GLU A 11 -32.52 -9.99 27.22
N LYS A 12 -32.33 -11.20 27.78
CA LYS A 12 -32.81 -12.46 27.18
C LYS A 12 -34.29 -12.42 26.80
N LYS A 13 -35.12 -11.75 27.60
CA LYS A 13 -36.58 -11.65 27.39
C LYS A 13 -36.97 -11.00 26.04
N TYR A 14 -36.14 -10.14 25.46
CA TYR A 14 -36.45 -9.43 24.22
C TYR A 14 -35.98 -10.16 22.97
N VAL A 15 -34.95 -11.01 23.09
CA VAL A 15 -34.27 -11.63 21.95
C VAL A 15 -34.35 -13.15 21.94
N HIS A 16 -34.98 -13.77 22.95
CA HIS A 16 -35.04 -15.24 23.08
C HIS A 16 -35.64 -15.91 21.83
N ASP A 17 -36.77 -15.42 21.34
CA ASP A 17 -37.44 -16.00 20.18
C ASP A 17 -36.64 -15.75 18.89
N ILE A 18 -35.99 -14.58 18.78
CA ILE A 18 -35.19 -14.14 17.61
C ILE A 18 -33.91 -14.97 17.47
N LEU A 19 -33.24 -15.24 18.60
CA LEU A 19 -31.93 -15.91 18.65
C LEU A 19 -32.04 -17.40 19.03
N SER A 20 -33.24 -17.98 19.02
CA SER A 20 -33.48 -19.38 19.41
C SER A 20 -32.74 -20.40 18.54
N GLU A 21 -32.39 -20.02 17.31
CA GLU A 21 -31.77 -20.88 16.29
C GLU A 21 -30.23 -20.70 16.20
N ILE A 22 -29.63 -19.81 17.01
CA ILE A 22 -28.18 -19.52 16.98
C ILE A 22 -27.59 -19.65 18.39
N ASP A 23 -26.38 -20.19 18.46
CA ASP A 23 -25.59 -20.24 19.69
C ASP A 23 -25.20 -18.83 20.15
N ALA A 24 -25.99 -18.26 21.05
CA ALA A 24 -25.72 -16.97 21.65
C ALA A 24 -24.95 -17.12 22.99
N LEU A 25 -24.04 -16.18 23.26
CA LEU A 25 -23.26 -16.16 24.50
C LEU A 25 -24.11 -15.56 25.63
N GLY A 26 -24.55 -16.42 26.55
CA GLY A 26 -25.33 -16.03 27.72
C GLY A 26 -24.48 -15.84 28.97
N ASN A 27 -24.71 -14.75 29.71
CA ASN A 27 -24.14 -14.54 31.04
C ASN A 27 -25.14 -14.95 32.13
N ALA A 28 -24.64 -15.26 33.34
CA ALA A 28 -25.48 -15.61 34.50
C ALA A 28 -26.49 -14.51 34.88
N ASP A 29 -26.22 -13.26 34.48
CA ASP A 29 -27.03 -12.08 34.78
C ASP A 29 -28.26 -11.89 33.86
N GLY A 30 -28.60 -12.87 33.03
CA GLY A 30 -29.80 -12.82 32.17
C GLY A 30 -29.66 -12.01 30.88
N TYR A 31 -28.44 -11.57 30.55
CA TYR A 31 -28.08 -10.93 29.28
C TYR A 31 -27.48 -11.94 28.30
N VAL A 32 -27.72 -11.69 27.02
CA VAL A 32 -27.23 -12.49 25.89
C VAL A 32 -26.56 -11.56 24.89
N SER A 33 -25.38 -11.95 24.41
CA SER A 33 -24.65 -11.27 23.34
C SER A 33 -24.34 -12.26 22.22
N ILE A 34 -24.18 -11.76 21.00
CA ILE A 34 -23.93 -12.58 19.83
C ILE A 34 -22.65 -12.14 19.14
N ASN A 35 -21.82 -13.09 18.70
CA ASN A 35 -20.56 -12.82 18.01
C ASN A 35 -20.64 -13.30 16.54
N TYR A 36 -21.77 -12.99 15.91
CA TYR A 36 -22.02 -13.28 14.51
C TYR A 36 -22.38 -11.98 13.79
N VAL A 37 -22.07 -11.91 12.50
CA VAL A 37 -22.51 -10.85 11.58
C VAL A 37 -23.03 -11.50 10.31
N GLY A 38 -24.10 -10.96 9.75
CA GLY A 38 -24.71 -11.49 8.54
C GLY A 38 -26.21 -11.61 8.67
N TYR A 39 -26.82 -12.47 7.86
CA TYR A 39 -28.27 -12.57 7.74
C TYR A 39 -28.74 -14.03 7.77
N PHE A 40 -29.93 -14.23 8.31
CA PHE A 40 -30.63 -15.51 8.26
C PHE A 40 -32.15 -15.32 8.39
N TYR A 41 -32.92 -16.33 8.00
CA TYR A 41 -34.36 -16.38 8.24
C TYR A 41 -34.67 -17.17 9.50
N SER A 42 -35.39 -16.57 10.46
CA SER A 42 -35.84 -17.28 11.65
C SER A 42 -37.27 -17.78 11.49
N HIS A 43 -37.49 -19.06 11.75
CA HIS A 43 -38.80 -19.70 11.73
C HIS A 43 -39.66 -19.34 12.93
N ALA A 44 -39.04 -19.10 14.08
CA ALA A 44 -39.73 -18.71 15.31
C ALA A 44 -40.50 -17.39 15.12
N VAL A 45 -39.83 -16.40 14.52
CA VAL A 45 -40.44 -15.08 14.24
C VAL A 45 -41.01 -14.94 12.82
N ARG A 46 -40.76 -15.94 11.94
CA ARG A 46 -41.15 -15.95 10.52
C ARG A 46 -40.69 -14.71 9.76
N ASP A 47 -39.50 -14.22 10.08
CA ASP A 47 -38.94 -13.00 9.53
C ASP A 47 -37.41 -13.10 9.42
N CYS A 48 -36.83 -12.29 8.54
CA CYS A 48 -35.39 -12.21 8.37
C CYS A 48 -34.77 -11.46 9.56
N VAL A 49 -33.69 -12.02 10.10
CA VAL A 49 -32.89 -11.43 11.17
C VAL A 49 -31.56 -11.02 10.57
N PHE A 50 -31.24 -9.73 10.68
CA PHE A 50 -29.97 -9.17 10.23
C PHE A 50 -29.14 -8.77 11.43
N ILE A 51 -27.98 -9.42 11.58
CA ILE A 51 -27.03 -9.12 12.65
C ILE A 51 -25.99 -8.15 12.10
N LEU A 52 -26.09 -6.92 12.60
CA LEU A 52 -25.29 -5.79 12.18
C LEU A 52 -23.92 -5.79 12.86
N PRO A 53 -22.87 -5.33 12.16
CA PRO A 53 -21.55 -5.21 12.73
C PRO A 53 -21.51 -4.13 13.84
N LYS A 54 -20.77 -4.37 14.93
CA LYS A 54 -20.66 -3.45 16.10
C LYS A 54 -20.07 -2.06 15.81
N VAL A 55 -19.44 -1.85 14.66
CA VAL A 55 -18.93 -0.53 14.21
C VAL A 55 -20.03 0.53 14.08
N LEU A 56 -21.30 0.11 13.97
CA LEU A 56 -22.45 1.02 13.97
C LEU A 56 -22.77 1.60 15.36
N LEU A 57 -22.21 1.00 16.43
CA LEU A 57 -22.39 1.48 17.79
C LEU A 57 -21.44 2.64 18.09
N GLU A 58 -22.01 3.65 18.74
CA GLU A 58 -21.29 4.78 19.30
C GLU A 58 -21.66 4.94 20.77
N ASP A 59 -20.65 5.13 21.61
CA ASP A 59 -20.85 5.42 23.03
C ASP A 59 -21.23 6.90 23.22
N VAL A 60 -22.49 7.14 23.55
CA VAL A 60 -23.02 8.49 23.83
C VAL A 60 -23.49 8.53 25.27
N GLY A 61 -22.74 9.21 26.14
CA GLY A 61 -23.12 9.37 27.55
C GLY A 61 -23.16 8.06 28.34
N ASN A 62 -22.21 7.15 28.10
CA ASN A 62 -22.13 5.79 28.66
C ASN A 62 -23.28 4.84 28.24
N GLU A 63 -24.02 5.18 27.19
CA GLU A 63 -24.98 4.27 26.55
C GLU A 63 -24.56 4.00 25.11
N GLU A 64 -24.64 2.74 24.69
CA GLU A 64 -24.38 2.33 23.31
C GLU A 64 -25.58 2.72 22.43
N ARG A 65 -25.33 3.47 21.35
CA ARG A 65 -26.36 3.92 20.42
C ARG A 65 -25.99 3.66 18.98
N VAL A 66 -26.98 3.22 18.21
CA VAL A 66 -26.87 3.06 16.75
C VAL A 66 -27.09 4.43 16.10
N PHE A 67 -26.20 4.80 15.17
CA PHE A 67 -26.13 6.13 14.55
C PHE A 67 -25.98 7.29 15.56
N GLY A 68 -25.56 6.99 16.79
CA GLY A 68 -25.52 7.96 17.90
C GLY A 68 -26.90 8.42 18.41
N LYS A 69 -27.99 7.85 17.89
CA LYS A 69 -29.37 8.31 18.17
C LYS A 69 -30.19 7.31 18.96
N TYR A 70 -30.20 6.05 18.52
CA TYR A 70 -31.19 5.05 18.96
C TYR A 70 -30.55 3.99 19.84
N LYS A 71 -31.28 3.53 20.85
CA LYS A 71 -30.84 2.35 21.60
C LYS A 71 -31.06 1.08 20.75
N PRO A 72 -30.13 0.10 20.76
CA PRO A 72 -30.29 -1.13 19.98
C PRO A 72 -31.61 -1.86 20.23
N GLU A 73 -32.18 -1.76 21.43
CA GLU A 73 -33.44 -2.38 21.82
C GLU A 73 -34.68 -1.71 21.19
N GLU A 74 -34.58 -0.42 20.84
CA GLU A 74 -35.69 0.36 20.25
C GLU A 74 -35.88 0.05 18.76
N ILE A 75 -34.83 -0.43 18.09
CA ILE A 75 -34.79 -0.64 16.65
C ILE A 75 -34.81 -2.11 16.23
N ILE A 76 -35.01 -3.03 17.17
CA ILE A 76 -35.02 -4.49 16.90
C ILE A 76 -36.00 -4.84 15.78
N ASP A 77 -37.16 -4.19 15.70
CA ASP A 77 -38.14 -4.43 14.65
C ASP A 77 -38.25 -3.21 13.74
N LEU A 78 -37.70 -3.33 12.53
CA LEU A 78 -37.66 -2.23 11.56
C LEU A 78 -39.05 -1.85 11.03
N GLU A 79 -39.96 -2.82 11.00
CA GLU A 79 -41.30 -2.71 10.42
C GLU A 79 -42.37 -2.40 11.47
N LYS A 80 -41.99 -2.31 12.75
CA LYS A 80 -42.92 -1.99 13.83
C LYS A 80 -43.44 -0.56 13.69
N GLU A 81 -44.76 -0.42 13.83
CA GLU A 81 -45.41 0.89 13.90
C GLU A 81 -44.86 1.69 15.09
N GLY A 82 -44.33 2.88 14.84
CA GLY A 82 -43.63 3.70 15.84
C GLY A 82 -42.13 3.44 15.95
N ASN A 83 -41.50 2.67 15.05
CA ASN A 83 -40.04 2.61 14.95
C ASN A 83 -39.45 4.03 14.73
N PRO A 84 -38.42 4.44 15.50
CA PRO A 84 -37.94 5.82 15.52
C PRO A 84 -36.98 6.16 14.36
N MET A 85 -36.57 5.20 13.53
CA MET A 85 -35.67 5.40 12.39
C MET A 85 -36.36 6.09 11.23
N THR A 86 -35.61 6.96 10.53
CA THR A 86 -36.11 7.61 9.31
C THR A 86 -36.14 6.64 8.13
N ASP A 87 -36.92 6.96 7.08
CA ASP A 87 -36.95 6.14 5.87
C ASP A 87 -35.58 6.07 5.17
N GLU A 88 -34.76 7.12 5.30
CA GLU A 88 -33.38 7.13 4.79
C GLU A 88 -32.48 6.13 5.53
N GLU A 89 -32.56 6.10 6.86
CA GLU A 89 -31.80 5.15 7.70
C GLU A 89 -32.27 3.71 7.47
N LYS A 90 -33.57 3.49 7.29
CA LYS A 90 -34.11 2.16 6.92
C LYS A 90 -33.59 1.69 5.57
N ASN A 91 -33.63 2.56 4.57
CA ASN A 91 -33.07 2.28 3.24
C ASN A 91 -31.57 1.97 3.32
N PHE A 92 -30.82 2.70 4.14
CA PHE A 92 -29.41 2.41 4.40
C PHE A 92 -29.21 1.00 4.96
N ILE A 93 -29.98 0.58 5.96
CA ILE A 93 -29.86 -0.78 6.54
C ILE A 93 -30.14 -1.86 5.47
N TYR A 94 -31.12 -1.64 4.60
CA TYR A 94 -31.41 -2.57 3.50
C TYR A 94 -30.25 -2.67 2.50
N GLU A 95 -29.66 -1.55 2.09
CA GLU A 95 -28.49 -1.55 1.20
C GLU A 95 -27.26 -2.15 1.90
N PHE A 96 -27.07 -1.84 3.18
CA PHE A 96 -25.98 -2.35 3.99
C PHE A 96 -26.02 -3.87 4.16
N ALA A 97 -27.22 -4.47 4.26
CA ALA A 97 -27.39 -5.92 4.25
C ALA A 97 -26.85 -6.57 2.96
N VAL A 98 -27.06 -5.93 1.81
CA VAL A 98 -26.51 -6.40 0.53
C VAL A 98 -24.98 -6.34 0.52
N TRP A 99 -24.40 -5.27 1.07
CA TRP A 99 -22.94 -5.14 1.15
C TRP A 99 -22.30 -6.16 2.08
N ILE A 100 -22.87 -6.39 3.26
CA ILE A 100 -22.40 -7.42 4.20
C ILE A 100 -22.51 -8.81 3.57
N TYR A 101 -23.65 -9.10 2.91
CA TYR A 101 -23.81 -10.35 2.16
C TYR A 101 -22.71 -10.57 1.14
N ARG A 102 -22.45 -9.56 0.31
CA ARG A 102 -21.43 -9.63 -0.73
C ARG A 102 -20.04 -9.78 -0.15
N ALA A 103 -19.68 -9.01 0.88
CA ALA A 103 -18.37 -9.13 1.54
C ALA A 103 -18.14 -10.52 2.13
N ILE A 104 -19.13 -11.09 2.82
CA ILE A 104 -19.02 -12.46 3.35
C ILE A 104 -18.91 -13.48 2.20
N THR A 105 -19.65 -13.29 1.10
CA THR A 105 -19.60 -14.17 -0.07
C THR A 105 -18.22 -14.14 -0.74
N VAL A 106 -17.64 -12.95 -0.91
CA VAL A 106 -16.27 -12.77 -1.45
C VAL A 106 -15.27 -13.45 -0.52
N TYR A 107 -15.37 -13.21 0.78
CA TYR A 107 -14.52 -13.86 1.79
C TYR A 107 -14.63 -15.39 1.75
N HIS A 108 -15.84 -15.94 1.66
CA HIS A 108 -16.06 -17.39 1.64
C HIS A 108 -15.52 -18.06 0.37
N ASN A 109 -15.56 -17.35 -0.76
CA ASN A 109 -15.11 -17.88 -2.05
C ASN A 109 -13.59 -17.75 -2.26
N ASP A 110 -12.91 -16.90 -1.48
CA ASP A 110 -11.46 -16.84 -1.48
C ASP A 110 -10.88 -18.14 -0.89
N LYS A 111 -9.86 -18.69 -1.55
CA LYS A 111 -9.20 -19.94 -1.14
C LYS A 111 -8.17 -19.70 -0.03
N ASN A 112 -7.75 -18.46 0.19
CA ASN A 112 -6.72 -18.09 1.16
C ASN A 112 -7.29 -17.72 2.54
N THR A 113 -8.62 -17.67 2.67
CA THR A 113 -9.33 -17.28 3.89
C THR A 113 -9.81 -18.52 4.66
N ASP A 114 -10.09 -18.33 5.94
CA ASP A 114 -10.65 -19.38 6.77
C ASP A 114 -12.15 -19.49 6.55
N SER A 115 -12.57 -20.21 5.51
CA SER A 115 -13.99 -20.39 5.19
C SER A 115 -14.78 -21.11 6.30
N SER A 116 -14.13 -21.71 7.30
CA SER A 116 -14.78 -22.41 8.42
C SER A 116 -15.52 -21.48 9.39
N ILE A 117 -15.14 -20.19 9.44
CA ILE A 117 -15.85 -19.21 10.26
C ILE A 117 -17.19 -18.80 9.64
N VAL A 118 -17.39 -19.09 8.36
CA VAL A 118 -18.61 -18.79 7.62
C VAL A 118 -19.57 -19.96 7.78
N TYR A 119 -20.64 -19.72 8.51
CA TYR A 119 -21.77 -20.62 8.60
C TYR A 119 -22.66 -20.40 7.40
N HIS A 120 -22.36 -21.16 6.34
CA HIS A 120 -23.19 -21.28 5.16
C HIS A 120 -23.82 -22.67 5.16
N GLN A 121 -25.04 -22.78 5.70
CA GLN A 121 -25.77 -24.05 5.70
C GLN A 121 -27.07 -23.89 4.91
N THR A 122 -27.10 -24.51 3.73
CA THR A 122 -28.36 -24.80 3.04
C THR A 122 -29.07 -25.87 3.86
N ILE A 123 -30.02 -25.48 4.71
CA ILE A 123 -30.86 -26.50 5.35
C ILE A 123 -31.70 -27.13 4.25
N LEU A 124 -31.38 -28.38 3.90
CA LEU A 124 -32.20 -29.27 3.11
C LEU A 124 -33.45 -29.63 3.93
N GLU A 125 -34.40 -28.71 4.04
CA GLU A 125 -35.75 -29.09 4.41
C GLU A 125 -36.53 -29.41 3.14
N VAL A 126 -36.89 -30.69 3.05
CA VAL A 126 -37.83 -31.25 2.10
C VAL A 126 -39.19 -30.59 2.31
N ASN A 127 -39.40 -29.42 1.73
CA ASN A 127 -40.71 -28.80 1.55
C ASN A 127 -40.70 -27.99 0.24
N LYS A 128 -40.73 -28.72 -0.88
CA LYS A 128 -41.07 -28.13 -2.18
C LYS A 128 -42.51 -27.60 -2.10
N GLY A 129 -42.68 -26.30 -1.85
CA GLY A 129 -43.97 -25.63 -2.04
C GLY A 129 -44.38 -24.56 -1.03
N GLN A 130 -43.59 -24.21 -0.01
CA GLN A 130 -43.95 -23.08 0.85
C GLN A 130 -43.44 -21.76 0.25
N ARG A 131 -44.37 -20.91 -0.17
CA ARG A 131 -44.11 -19.53 -0.56
C ARG A 131 -44.18 -18.65 0.70
N HIS A 132 -43.14 -17.85 0.96
CA HIS A 132 -43.14 -16.88 2.06
C HIS A 132 -43.08 -15.45 1.51
N LEU A 133 -43.48 -14.44 2.29
CA LEU A 133 -43.22 -13.07 1.88
C LEU A 133 -41.73 -12.76 2.11
N SER A 134 -40.97 -12.52 1.05
CA SER A 134 -39.63 -11.94 1.13
C SER A 134 -39.73 -10.59 1.81
N ASN A 135 -39.04 -10.48 2.94
CA ASN A 135 -39.12 -9.32 3.81
C ASN A 135 -37.92 -8.36 3.62
N THR A 136 -36.92 -8.69 2.78
CA THR A 136 -35.72 -7.86 2.62
C THR A 136 -35.37 -7.54 1.17
N PHE A 137 -34.68 -6.43 0.97
CA PHE A 137 -34.16 -6.00 -0.33
C PHE A 137 -33.12 -6.97 -0.90
N LEU A 138 -32.32 -7.62 -0.05
CA LEU A 138 -31.38 -8.67 -0.44
C LEU A 138 -32.10 -9.85 -1.09
N ASP A 139 -33.20 -10.33 -0.48
CA ASP A 139 -33.98 -11.43 -1.03
C ASP A 139 -34.54 -11.11 -2.44
N ILE A 140 -34.93 -9.85 -2.67
CA ILE A 140 -35.40 -9.38 -3.98
C ILE A 140 -34.25 -9.43 -5.00
N ILE A 141 -33.06 -8.96 -4.63
CA ILE A 141 -31.87 -9.02 -5.49
C ILE A 141 -31.52 -10.48 -5.82
N LEU A 142 -31.44 -11.36 -4.82
CA LEU A 142 -31.14 -12.76 -5.03
C LEU A 142 -32.20 -13.43 -5.92
N SER A 143 -33.49 -13.14 -5.71
CA SER A 143 -34.58 -13.64 -6.54
C SER A 143 -34.48 -13.17 -8.00
N LEU A 144 -34.06 -11.92 -8.25
CA LEU A 144 -33.82 -11.42 -9.61
C LEU A 144 -32.68 -12.18 -10.31
N ILE A 145 -31.61 -12.47 -9.57
CA ILE A 145 -30.44 -13.21 -10.05
C ILE A 145 -30.81 -14.67 -10.35
N ASP A 146 -31.51 -15.33 -9.43
CA ASP A 146 -31.98 -16.70 -9.60
C ASP A 146 -32.98 -16.79 -10.76
N PHE A 147 -33.91 -15.84 -10.86
CA PHE A 147 -34.83 -15.77 -12.00
C PHE A 147 -34.06 -15.69 -13.32
N ASN A 148 -33.00 -14.87 -13.39
CA ASN A 148 -32.15 -14.80 -14.58
C ASN A 148 -31.54 -16.17 -14.90
N ARG A 149 -30.91 -16.81 -13.91
CA ARG A 149 -30.24 -18.11 -14.07
C ARG A 149 -31.19 -19.20 -14.56
N GLU A 150 -32.38 -19.30 -13.96
CA GLU A 150 -33.33 -20.38 -14.23
C GLU A 150 -34.16 -20.19 -15.52
N ASN A 151 -34.35 -18.94 -15.96
CA ASN A 151 -35.29 -18.61 -17.03
C ASN A 151 -34.63 -18.18 -18.36
N GLN A 152 -33.37 -18.59 -18.61
CA GLN A 152 -32.68 -18.31 -19.90
C GLN A 152 -33.51 -18.73 -21.13
N ASN A 153 -34.12 -19.92 -21.10
CA ASN A 153 -34.97 -20.42 -22.19
C ASN A 153 -36.20 -19.53 -22.44
N PHE A 154 -36.75 -18.91 -21.39
CA PHE A 154 -37.88 -17.99 -21.51
C PHE A 154 -37.45 -16.69 -22.22
N PHE A 155 -36.28 -16.14 -21.89
CA PHE A 155 -35.75 -14.97 -22.60
C PHE A 155 -35.45 -15.27 -24.07
N PHE A 156 -34.82 -16.41 -24.38
CA PHE A 156 -34.59 -16.82 -25.77
C PHE A 156 -35.89 -17.02 -26.56
N TYR A 157 -36.92 -17.56 -25.93
CA TYR A 157 -38.24 -17.70 -26.55
C TYR A 157 -38.86 -16.34 -26.89
N ILE A 158 -38.82 -15.38 -25.95
CA ILE A 158 -39.32 -14.02 -26.18
C ILE A 158 -38.51 -13.36 -27.30
N LEU A 159 -37.17 -13.40 -27.24
CA LEU A 159 -36.30 -12.85 -28.29
C LEU A 159 -36.59 -13.45 -29.66
N ARG A 160 -36.69 -14.78 -29.76
CA ARG A 160 -37.05 -15.47 -31.00
C ARG A 160 -38.39 -14.97 -31.53
N ASN A 161 -39.39 -14.81 -30.66
CA ASN A 161 -40.69 -14.29 -31.06
C ASN A 161 -40.61 -12.84 -31.55
N ILE A 162 -39.82 -11.98 -30.88
CA ILE A 162 -39.57 -10.60 -31.28
C ILE A 162 -38.98 -10.55 -32.71
N HIS A 163 -37.99 -11.39 -33.00
CA HIS A 163 -37.32 -11.42 -34.31
C HIS A 163 -38.15 -12.11 -35.41
N SER A 164 -38.93 -13.14 -35.08
CA SER A 164 -39.74 -13.91 -36.05
C SER A 164 -40.94 -13.14 -36.63
N GLY A 165 -41.34 -12.03 -36.00
CA GLY A 165 -42.49 -11.22 -36.42
C GLY A 165 -42.19 -10.16 -37.49
N LEU A 166 -40.94 -9.98 -37.90
CA LEU A 166 -40.56 -9.02 -38.94
C LEU A 166 -41.10 -9.48 -40.30
N ASN A 167 -41.90 -8.61 -40.94
CA ASN A 167 -42.32 -8.70 -42.35
C ASN A 167 -43.24 -9.87 -42.74
N LYS A 168 -44.09 -10.39 -41.84
CA LYS A 168 -45.17 -11.29 -42.28
C LYS A 168 -46.22 -10.52 -43.08
N ILE A 169 -46.26 -10.76 -44.38
CA ILE A 169 -47.23 -10.15 -45.32
C ILE A 169 -48.64 -10.57 -44.91
N ASN A 170 -49.54 -9.60 -44.76
CA ASN A 170 -50.96 -9.89 -44.64
C ASN A 170 -51.54 -10.03 -46.06
N TRP A 171 -51.55 -11.25 -46.59
CA TRP A 171 -52.00 -11.51 -47.95
C TRP A 171 -53.43 -11.04 -48.20
N THR A 172 -54.36 -11.27 -47.27
CA THR A 172 -55.76 -10.83 -47.42
C THR A 172 -55.86 -9.31 -47.58
N ARG A 173 -55.13 -8.56 -46.76
CA ARG A 173 -55.13 -7.09 -46.81
C ARG A 173 -54.33 -6.55 -48.00
N THR A 174 -53.27 -7.25 -48.40
CA THR A 174 -52.44 -6.93 -49.58
C THR A 174 -53.23 -7.11 -50.87
N ILE A 175 -53.96 -8.22 -51.02
CA ILE A 175 -54.81 -8.48 -52.18
C ILE A 175 -55.94 -7.44 -52.27
N ALA A 176 -56.51 -7.03 -51.12
CA ALA A 176 -57.61 -6.06 -51.09
C ALA A 176 -57.18 -4.62 -51.41
N HIS A 177 -55.97 -4.20 -50.99
CA HIS A 177 -55.55 -2.78 -51.06
C HIS A 177 -54.46 -2.48 -52.10
N SER A 178 -53.70 -3.46 -52.57
CA SER A 178 -52.61 -3.27 -53.53
C SER A 178 -52.97 -3.92 -54.87
N MET A 179 -52.81 -3.19 -55.97
CA MET A 179 -53.05 -3.72 -57.32
C MET A 179 -51.94 -4.71 -57.71
N ALA A 180 -52.31 -5.90 -58.19
CA ALA A 180 -51.36 -6.89 -58.66
C ALA A 180 -50.95 -6.62 -60.11
N ILE A 181 -49.66 -6.69 -60.41
CA ILE A 181 -49.16 -6.71 -61.79
C ILE A 181 -48.97 -8.17 -62.19
N VAL A 182 -49.62 -8.59 -63.28
CA VAL A 182 -49.51 -9.97 -63.77
C VAL A 182 -48.40 -10.05 -64.81
N GLN A 183 -47.36 -10.82 -64.51
CA GLN A 183 -46.29 -11.11 -65.46
C GLN A 183 -46.11 -12.63 -65.58
N LYS A 184 -46.09 -13.16 -66.81
CA LYS A 184 -45.99 -14.61 -67.08
C LYS A 184 -46.99 -15.46 -66.30
N ASN A 185 -48.25 -15.01 -66.21
CA ASN A 185 -49.33 -15.68 -65.49
C ASN A 185 -49.13 -15.81 -63.96
N VAL A 186 -48.23 -15.01 -63.37
CA VAL A 186 -48.01 -14.93 -61.92
C VAL A 186 -48.34 -13.51 -61.43
N PRO A 187 -49.18 -13.35 -60.38
CA PRO A 187 -49.48 -12.04 -59.79
C PRO A 187 -48.32 -11.58 -58.90
N ILE A 188 -47.80 -10.37 -59.16
CA ILE A 188 -46.73 -9.74 -58.39
C ILE A 188 -47.28 -8.47 -57.72
N TYR A 189 -47.11 -8.37 -56.40
CA TYR A 189 -47.51 -7.20 -55.61
C TYR A 189 -46.27 -6.37 -55.27
N ILE A 190 -46.18 -5.14 -55.80
CA ILE A 190 -45.02 -4.25 -55.57
C ILE A 190 -44.96 -3.79 -54.10
N ASN A 191 -46.11 -3.47 -53.50
CA ASN A 191 -46.22 -2.94 -52.14
C ASN A 191 -47.10 -3.84 -51.27
N PRO A 192 -46.58 -4.94 -50.70
CA PRO A 192 -47.34 -5.79 -49.80
C PRO A 192 -47.64 -5.09 -48.46
N VAL A 193 -48.86 -5.28 -47.96
CA VAL A 193 -49.29 -4.75 -46.66
C VAL A 193 -48.82 -5.70 -45.57
N ASN A 194 -47.75 -5.32 -44.88
CA ASN A 194 -47.22 -6.07 -43.75
C ASN A 194 -48.06 -5.84 -42.49
N LYS A 195 -48.16 -6.86 -41.62
CA LYS A 195 -48.64 -6.63 -40.25
C LYS A 195 -47.61 -5.75 -39.52
N LYS A 196 -47.93 -4.48 -39.28
CA LYS A 196 -47.15 -3.64 -38.35
C LYS A 196 -47.43 -4.10 -36.92
N ARG A 197 -46.37 -4.26 -36.13
CA ARG A 197 -46.46 -4.75 -34.76
C ARG A 197 -47.19 -3.74 -33.85
N GLN A 198 -48.05 -4.26 -32.98
CA GLN A 198 -48.60 -3.56 -31.82
C GLN A 198 -47.53 -3.58 -30.71
N ILE A 199 -47.31 -2.43 -30.06
CA ILE A 199 -46.25 -2.15 -29.05
C ILE A 199 -45.81 -3.40 -28.24
N ASN A 200 -44.52 -3.70 -28.25
CA ASN A 200 -43.92 -4.86 -27.60
C ASN A 200 -43.69 -4.63 -26.09
N PHE A 201 -44.73 -4.82 -25.27
CA PHE A 201 -44.63 -4.61 -23.83
C PHE A 201 -43.70 -5.61 -23.12
N ASP A 202 -43.47 -6.79 -23.70
CA ASP A 202 -42.52 -7.79 -23.17
C ASP A 202 -41.06 -7.32 -23.30
N GLU A 203 -40.72 -6.63 -24.39
CA GLU A 203 -39.40 -6.02 -24.57
C GLU A 203 -39.15 -4.88 -23.58
N GLU A 204 -40.17 -4.09 -23.28
CA GLU A 204 -40.04 -3.04 -22.27
C GLU A 204 -39.76 -3.61 -20.87
N LEU A 205 -40.45 -4.69 -20.46
CA LEU A 205 -40.16 -5.35 -19.19
C LEU A 205 -38.75 -5.94 -19.16
N LEU A 206 -38.31 -6.57 -20.25
CA LEU A 206 -36.97 -7.13 -20.35
C LEU A 206 -35.89 -6.04 -20.32
N ILE A 207 -36.10 -4.90 -20.97
CA ILE A 207 -35.19 -3.75 -20.89
C ILE A 207 -35.05 -3.32 -19.43
N ILE A 208 -36.16 -3.16 -18.71
CA ILE A 208 -36.13 -2.77 -17.29
C ILE A 208 -35.38 -3.82 -16.46
N PHE A 209 -35.71 -5.10 -16.62
CA PHE A 209 -35.09 -6.21 -15.90
C PHE A 209 -33.57 -6.29 -16.14
N PHE A 210 -33.11 -6.32 -17.39
CA PHE A 210 -31.69 -6.36 -17.70
C PHE A 210 -30.97 -5.07 -17.30
N SER A 211 -31.66 -3.93 -17.24
CA SER A 211 -31.10 -2.69 -16.69
C SER A 211 -30.89 -2.79 -15.18
N ILE A 212 -31.83 -3.42 -14.46
CA ILE A 212 -31.67 -3.73 -13.03
C ILE A 212 -30.48 -4.65 -12.81
N LEU A 213 -30.37 -5.75 -13.56
CA LEU A 213 -29.21 -6.66 -13.46
C LEU A 213 -27.89 -5.95 -13.75
N ASN A 214 -27.84 -5.11 -14.78
CA ASN A 214 -26.65 -4.31 -15.08
C ASN A 214 -26.29 -3.36 -13.93
N TYR A 215 -27.29 -2.74 -13.30
CA TYR A 215 -27.06 -1.92 -12.12
C TYR A 215 -26.56 -2.76 -10.93
N ILE A 216 -27.17 -3.92 -10.66
CA ILE A 216 -26.77 -4.82 -9.58
C ILE A 216 -25.32 -5.30 -9.76
N ASN A 217 -24.94 -5.65 -10.99
CA ASN A 217 -23.56 -6.04 -11.33
C ASN A 217 -22.59 -4.89 -11.11
N GLY A 218 -22.89 -3.70 -11.66
CA GLY A 218 -21.97 -2.55 -11.59
C GLY A 218 -21.91 -1.90 -10.20
N HIS A 219 -23.01 -1.93 -9.44
CA HIS A 219 -23.11 -1.28 -8.13
C HIS A 219 -22.67 -2.21 -7.01
N TYR A 220 -23.21 -3.43 -6.93
CA TYR A 220 -22.96 -4.37 -5.82
C TYR A 220 -21.96 -5.50 -6.17
N GLY A 221 -21.44 -5.53 -7.40
CA GLY A 221 -20.43 -6.51 -7.81
C GLY A 221 -20.94 -7.94 -7.96
N PHE A 222 -22.23 -8.16 -8.25
CA PHE A 222 -22.70 -9.49 -8.62
C PHE A 222 -22.27 -9.84 -10.05
N ASP A 223 -21.87 -11.09 -10.28
CA ASP A 223 -21.50 -11.56 -11.63
C ASP A 223 -22.68 -12.30 -12.27
N THR A 224 -23.58 -11.54 -12.91
CA THR A 224 -24.70 -12.13 -13.66
C THR A 224 -24.57 -11.93 -15.16
N SER A 225 -24.78 -13.01 -15.92
CA SER A 225 -24.72 -12.96 -17.38
C SER A 225 -25.92 -12.19 -17.95
N ILE A 226 -25.64 -11.15 -18.73
CA ILE A 226 -26.64 -10.39 -19.50
C ILE A 226 -26.53 -10.83 -20.96
N ASN A 227 -27.26 -11.88 -21.33
CA ASN A 227 -27.12 -12.55 -22.63
C ASN A 227 -27.91 -11.88 -23.77
N CYS A 228 -28.34 -10.62 -23.59
CA CYS A 228 -29.29 -9.95 -24.48
C CYS A 228 -28.81 -8.53 -24.82
N ASN A 229 -28.63 -8.21 -26.11
CA ASN A 229 -28.25 -6.87 -26.60
C ASN A 229 -29.41 -5.86 -26.60
N PHE A 230 -30.16 -5.76 -25.50
CA PHE A 230 -31.16 -4.71 -25.35
C PHE A 230 -30.50 -3.35 -25.09
N PRO A 231 -31.10 -2.23 -25.53
CA PRO A 231 -30.65 -0.90 -25.16
C PRO A 231 -30.96 -0.65 -23.67
N LEU A 232 -30.00 -0.95 -22.80
CA LEU A 232 -30.17 -0.83 -21.36
C LEU A 232 -30.33 0.63 -20.92
N ILE A 233 -31.12 0.84 -19.86
CA ILE A 233 -31.30 2.11 -19.18
C ILE A 233 -30.12 2.27 -18.22
N THR A 234 -29.22 3.21 -18.48
CA THR A 234 -28.02 3.44 -17.67
C THR A 234 -27.88 4.92 -17.27
N GLY A 235 -26.92 5.20 -16.38
CA GLY A 235 -26.55 6.57 -15.97
C GLY A 235 -27.70 7.36 -15.35
N ALA A 236 -27.82 8.63 -15.73
CA ALA A 236 -28.82 9.55 -15.16
C ALA A 236 -30.27 9.07 -15.35
N LYS A 237 -30.56 8.36 -16.46
CA LYS A 237 -31.89 7.79 -16.70
C LYS A 237 -32.21 6.70 -15.68
N PHE A 238 -31.25 5.82 -15.38
CA PHE A 238 -31.48 4.78 -14.38
C PHE A 238 -31.61 5.36 -12.97
N LYS A 239 -30.85 6.42 -12.65
CA LYS A 239 -31.04 7.18 -11.39
C LYS A 239 -32.46 7.73 -11.25
N ALA A 240 -33.06 8.25 -12.33
CA ALA A 240 -34.46 8.66 -12.31
C ALA A 240 -35.42 7.49 -12.07
N TYR A 241 -35.11 6.30 -12.62
CA TYR A 241 -35.88 5.07 -12.36
C TYR A 241 -35.83 4.66 -10.89
N LEU A 242 -34.66 4.72 -10.26
CA LEU A 242 -34.48 4.50 -8.81
C LEU A 242 -35.27 5.55 -7.99
N ASN A 243 -35.30 6.80 -8.43
CA ASN A 243 -36.02 7.90 -7.77
C ASN A 243 -37.53 7.93 -8.10
N GLY A 244 -38.16 6.76 -8.24
CA GLY A 244 -39.62 6.60 -8.37
C GLY A 244 -40.17 6.47 -9.80
N LEU A 245 -39.42 6.84 -10.85
CA LEU A 245 -39.90 6.66 -12.23
C LEU A 245 -40.11 5.18 -12.59
N GLY A 246 -39.29 4.29 -12.02
CA GLY A 246 -39.39 2.84 -12.26
C GLY A 246 -40.72 2.28 -11.77
N VAL A 247 -41.14 2.65 -10.55
CA VAL A 247 -42.43 2.28 -9.97
C VAL A 247 -43.59 2.79 -10.84
N ILE A 248 -43.55 4.06 -11.23
CA ILE A 248 -44.58 4.67 -12.09
C ILE A 248 -44.67 3.91 -13.41
N ARG A 249 -43.53 3.63 -14.05
CA ARG A 249 -43.49 2.97 -15.35
C ARG A 249 -44.01 1.53 -15.26
N LEU A 250 -43.62 0.79 -14.23
CA LEU A 250 -44.10 -0.57 -14.00
C LEU A 250 -45.62 -0.61 -13.77
N ARG A 251 -46.21 0.35 -13.04
CA ARG A 251 -47.68 0.44 -12.90
C ARG A 251 -48.39 0.63 -14.24
N GLN A 252 -47.82 1.41 -15.17
CA GLN A 252 -48.41 1.65 -16.49
C GLN A 252 -48.44 0.41 -17.39
N ILE A 253 -47.55 -0.55 -17.14
CA ILE A 253 -47.42 -1.78 -17.95
C ILE A 253 -48.01 -3.02 -17.29
N LYS A 254 -48.42 -2.95 -16.01
CA LYS A 254 -48.94 -4.09 -15.19
C LYS A 254 -49.98 -4.96 -15.91
N TYR A 255 -51.01 -4.35 -16.51
CA TYR A 255 -52.17 -5.08 -17.07
C TYR A 255 -51.93 -5.69 -18.45
N LYS A 256 -50.68 -5.76 -18.91
CA LYS A 256 -50.33 -6.15 -20.29
C LYS A 256 -49.65 -7.51 -20.40
N TYR A 257 -49.45 -8.20 -19.28
CA TYR A 257 -48.77 -9.49 -19.22
C TYR A 257 -49.78 -10.63 -19.00
N PHE A 258 -49.64 -11.71 -19.78
CA PHE A 258 -50.58 -12.85 -19.78
C PHE A 258 -49.97 -14.15 -19.27
N SER A 259 -48.65 -14.20 -19.04
CA SER A 259 -47.97 -15.40 -18.53
C SER A 259 -47.58 -15.22 -17.06
N ASP A 260 -47.70 -16.29 -16.26
CA ASP A 260 -47.34 -16.29 -14.84
C ASP A 260 -45.87 -15.89 -14.63
N LYS A 261 -44.97 -16.30 -15.54
CA LYS A 261 -43.55 -15.91 -15.51
C LYS A 261 -43.34 -14.42 -15.75
N SER A 262 -44.07 -13.83 -16.69
CA SER A 262 -43.99 -12.37 -16.96
C SER A 262 -44.55 -11.55 -15.80
N LEU A 263 -45.63 -12.03 -15.15
CA LEU A 263 -46.20 -11.39 -13.98
C LEU A 263 -45.23 -11.44 -12.79
N PHE A 264 -44.63 -12.61 -12.54
CA PHE A 264 -43.64 -12.75 -11.47
C PHE A 264 -42.41 -11.87 -11.71
N LEU A 265 -41.89 -11.82 -12.95
CA LEU A 265 -40.80 -10.91 -13.32
C LEU A 265 -41.16 -9.44 -13.08
N TRP A 266 -42.40 -9.05 -13.40
CA TRP A 266 -42.90 -7.71 -13.13
C TRP A 266 -42.93 -7.41 -11.63
N GLU A 267 -43.37 -8.36 -10.80
CA GLU A 267 -43.40 -8.22 -9.34
C GLU A 267 -42.00 -8.03 -8.75
N LEU A 268 -41.01 -8.80 -9.21
CA LEU A 268 -39.61 -8.66 -8.79
C LEU A 268 -39.03 -7.29 -9.19
N CYS A 269 -39.21 -6.88 -10.46
CA CYS A 269 -38.77 -5.56 -10.93
C CYS A 269 -39.47 -4.42 -10.16
N PHE A 270 -40.75 -4.59 -9.85
CA PHE A 270 -41.51 -3.60 -9.08
C PHE A 270 -40.95 -3.46 -7.68
N ALA A 271 -40.73 -4.58 -7.00
CA ALA A 271 -40.23 -4.60 -5.63
C ALA A 271 -38.81 -4.04 -5.51
N PHE A 272 -37.96 -4.26 -6.52
CA PHE A 272 -36.64 -3.65 -6.59
C PHE A 272 -36.70 -2.11 -6.54
N PHE A 273 -37.59 -1.48 -7.34
CA PHE A 273 -37.71 -0.02 -7.34
C PHE A 273 -38.51 0.52 -6.15
N ASP A 274 -39.48 -0.23 -5.65
CA ASP A 274 -40.30 0.18 -4.51
C ASP A 274 -39.53 0.08 -3.20
N ARG A 275 -38.46 -0.74 -3.12
CA ARG A 275 -37.57 -1.05 -1.98
C ARG A 275 -38.25 -1.56 -0.70
N ALA A 276 -39.54 -1.28 -0.51
CA ALA A 276 -40.29 -1.47 0.71
C ALA A 276 -41.50 -2.42 0.56
N LYS A 277 -41.75 -2.99 -0.63
CA LYS A 277 -42.86 -3.94 -0.81
C LYS A 277 -42.46 -5.38 -0.55
N LYS A 278 -43.22 -6.01 0.35
CA LYS A 278 -43.22 -7.45 0.59
C LYS A 278 -43.67 -8.19 -0.68
N VAL A 279 -42.80 -9.03 -1.26
CA VAL A 279 -43.12 -9.92 -2.39
C VAL A 279 -43.24 -11.35 -1.87
N VAL A 280 -44.06 -12.18 -2.50
CA VAL A 280 -44.12 -13.61 -2.16
C VAL A 280 -43.03 -14.34 -2.96
N VAL A 281 -42.02 -14.90 -2.28
CA VAL A 281 -40.92 -15.66 -2.87
C VAL A 281 -41.08 -17.15 -2.54
N GLU A 282 -40.83 -18.00 -3.54
CA GLU A 282 -40.92 -19.46 -3.44
C GLU A 282 -39.66 -20.00 -2.76
N THR A 283 -39.79 -20.71 -1.62
CA THR A 283 -38.63 -21.24 -0.91
C THR A 283 -38.16 -22.57 -1.52
N GLY A 284 -36.89 -22.61 -1.90
CA GLY A 284 -36.13 -23.84 -2.12
C GLY A 284 -34.95 -24.01 -1.16
N GLN A 285 -34.46 -22.94 -0.54
CA GLN A 285 -33.24 -22.94 0.28
C GLN A 285 -33.43 -22.06 1.51
N LYS A 286 -33.11 -22.59 2.70
CA LYS A 286 -32.89 -21.75 3.87
C LYS A 286 -31.47 -21.20 3.76
N ASP A 287 -31.35 -19.89 3.57
CA ASP A 287 -30.05 -19.25 3.39
C ASP A 287 -29.62 -18.64 4.73
N TYR A 288 -28.69 -19.33 5.40
CA TYR A 288 -27.88 -18.73 6.44
C TYR A 288 -26.59 -18.25 5.78
N LEU A 289 -26.26 -16.98 5.96
CA LEU A 289 -24.90 -16.50 5.75
C LEU A 289 -24.49 -15.68 6.97
N LEU A 290 -23.86 -16.37 7.90
CA LEU A 290 -23.37 -15.78 9.13
C LEU A 290 -21.86 -16.01 9.22
N VAL A 291 -21.14 -15.00 9.69
CA VAL A 291 -19.73 -15.15 10.03
C VAL A 291 -19.55 -15.01 11.52
N LYS A 292 -18.88 -15.99 12.12
CA LYS A 292 -18.43 -15.90 13.50
C LYS A 292 -17.20 -15.00 13.57
N ASN A 293 -17.21 -14.02 14.47
CA ASN A 293 -16.11 -13.08 14.66
C ASN A 293 -15.77 -12.27 13.40
N PHE A 294 -16.54 -11.21 13.14
CA PHE A 294 -16.37 -10.37 11.95
C PHE A 294 -15.03 -9.61 11.92
N ASN A 295 -14.29 -9.55 13.02
CA ASN A 295 -12.93 -8.98 13.04
C ASN A 295 -12.02 -9.68 12.00
N ILE A 296 -12.14 -11.00 11.85
CA ILE A 296 -11.30 -11.78 10.92
C ILE A 296 -11.63 -11.42 9.47
N VAL A 297 -12.92 -11.23 9.16
CA VAL A 297 -13.35 -10.77 7.83
C VAL A 297 -12.80 -9.36 7.59
N PHE A 298 -12.90 -8.47 8.57
CA PHE A 298 -12.37 -7.11 8.45
C PHE A 298 -10.85 -7.08 8.24
N GLU A 299 -10.10 -7.91 8.96
CA GLU A 299 -8.66 -8.11 8.74
C GLU A 299 -8.38 -8.57 7.31
N ALA A 300 -9.09 -9.58 6.80
CA ALA A 300 -8.92 -10.03 5.43
C ALA A 300 -9.30 -8.96 4.38
N MET A 301 -10.34 -8.16 4.63
CA MET A 301 -10.71 -7.06 3.73
C MET A 301 -9.57 -6.06 3.59
N ILE A 302 -8.96 -5.67 4.72
CA ILE A 302 -7.84 -4.71 4.69
C ILE A 302 -6.60 -5.36 4.06
N ASP A 303 -6.24 -6.60 4.42
CA ASP A 303 -5.07 -7.30 3.87
C ASP A 303 -5.16 -7.45 2.34
N GLU A 304 -6.35 -7.75 1.81
CA GLU A 304 -6.55 -7.81 0.36
C GLU A 304 -6.36 -6.43 -0.31
N LEU A 305 -6.90 -5.38 0.32
CA LEU A 305 -6.89 -4.03 -0.25
C LEU A 305 -5.52 -3.35 -0.16
N ILE A 306 -4.72 -3.58 0.89
CA ILE A 306 -3.41 -2.90 1.08
C ILE A 306 -2.22 -3.84 1.13
N GLY A 307 -2.39 -5.07 1.62
CA GLY A 307 -1.33 -6.06 1.86
C GLY A 307 -0.79 -6.67 0.59
N GLU A 308 0.11 -7.64 0.71
CA GLU A 308 0.64 -8.41 -0.42
C GLU A 308 0.20 -9.87 -0.39
N PRO A 309 0.03 -10.50 -1.58
CA PRO A 309 -0.21 -11.93 -1.68
C PRO A 309 0.84 -12.72 -0.89
N ARG A 310 0.41 -13.82 -0.28
CA ARG A 310 1.27 -14.62 0.60
C ARG A 310 2.51 -15.16 -0.13
N ASP A 311 2.40 -15.46 -1.41
CA ASP A 311 3.48 -15.97 -2.26
C ASP A 311 4.56 -14.93 -2.58
N THR A 312 4.29 -13.64 -2.36
CA THR A 312 5.28 -12.56 -2.54
C THR A 312 5.96 -12.16 -1.24
N ILE A 313 5.64 -12.83 -0.13
CA ILE A 313 6.17 -12.54 1.21
C ILE A 313 6.89 -13.80 1.74
N PRO A 314 8.07 -13.65 2.38
CA PRO A 314 8.74 -14.77 3.03
C PRO A 314 7.86 -15.41 4.12
N SER A 315 7.85 -16.75 4.16
CA SER A 315 6.93 -17.48 5.02
C SER A 315 7.15 -17.20 6.51
N GLY A 316 8.40 -17.14 6.97
CA GLY A 316 8.79 -16.79 8.34
C GLY A 316 8.60 -15.32 8.71
N LEU A 317 8.25 -14.45 7.76
CA LEU A 317 8.02 -13.03 8.02
C LEU A 317 6.55 -12.73 8.36
N LYS A 318 5.61 -13.35 7.65
CA LYS A 318 4.16 -13.20 7.91
C LYS A 318 3.72 -14.08 9.08
N ASP A 319 4.17 -15.34 9.10
CA ASP A 319 3.98 -16.28 10.21
C ASP A 319 5.30 -16.41 10.97
N GLN A 320 5.40 -15.76 12.12
CA GLN A 320 6.64 -15.61 12.88
C GLN A 320 6.88 -16.83 13.77
N ASP A 321 8.16 -17.13 14.05
CA ASP A 321 8.58 -18.28 14.87
C ASP A 321 8.01 -18.27 16.30
N ASP A 322 7.62 -17.10 16.81
CA ASP A 322 6.96 -16.95 18.11
C ASP A 322 5.46 -17.31 18.08
N GLY A 323 4.98 -17.85 16.96
CA GLY A 323 3.59 -18.26 16.73
C GLY A 323 2.65 -17.09 16.45
N LYS A 324 3.17 -15.88 16.26
CA LYS A 324 2.34 -14.71 15.93
C LYS A 324 2.32 -14.45 14.43
N ARG A 325 1.23 -13.82 13.98
CA ARG A 325 1.01 -13.48 12.59
C ARG A 325 0.86 -11.99 12.39
N ILE A 326 1.58 -11.42 11.43
CA ILE A 326 1.39 -10.03 11.01
C ILE A 326 0.15 -9.96 10.12
N ASP A 327 -0.76 -9.05 10.46
CA ASP A 327 -2.06 -8.94 9.79
C ASP A 327 -1.89 -8.30 8.40
N HIS A 328 -1.21 -7.15 8.31
CA HIS A 328 -0.94 -6.46 7.05
C HIS A 328 0.57 -6.30 6.82
N LEU A 329 1.05 -6.78 5.68
CA LEU A 329 2.46 -6.71 5.32
C LEU A 329 2.59 -6.49 3.81
N TYR A 330 3.40 -5.52 3.41
CA TYR A 330 3.70 -5.27 2.01
C TYR A 330 5.05 -4.58 1.81
N SER A 331 5.61 -4.68 0.61
CA SER A 331 6.82 -3.97 0.22
C SER A 331 6.47 -2.63 -0.48
N TYR A 332 7.19 -1.57 -0.13
CA TYR A 332 7.02 -0.26 -0.78
C TYR A 332 8.27 0.62 -0.61
N LYS A 333 8.27 1.82 -1.21
CA LYS A 333 9.40 2.75 -1.20
C LYS A 333 9.80 3.14 0.24
N GLY A 334 11.09 3.13 0.56
CA GLY A 334 11.63 3.54 1.86
C GLY A 334 11.32 4.99 2.24
N LEU A 335 11.40 5.30 3.54
CA LEU A 335 11.12 6.64 4.06
C LEU A 335 12.26 7.63 3.79
N MET A 336 13.51 7.16 3.74
CA MET A 336 14.72 7.97 3.53
C MET A 336 15.10 8.14 2.05
N ASN A 337 14.57 7.29 1.16
CA ASN A 337 15.11 7.14 -0.20
C ASN A 337 14.69 8.31 -1.12
N TYR A 338 15.69 8.95 -1.73
CA TYR A 338 15.55 9.88 -2.87
C TYR A 338 15.61 9.12 -4.21
N ASP A 339 16.49 8.13 -4.34
CA ASP A 339 16.59 7.23 -5.50
C ASP A 339 15.66 6.01 -5.40
N GLU A 340 15.23 5.47 -6.54
CA GLU A 340 14.22 4.40 -6.66
C GLU A 340 14.67 2.99 -6.24
N ASP A 341 15.81 2.81 -5.59
CA ASP A 341 16.30 1.46 -5.30
C ASP A 341 16.08 0.96 -3.86
N LYS A 342 15.69 -0.33 -3.84
CA LYS A 342 15.35 -1.27 -2.76
C LYS A 342 14.15 -0.88 -1.86
N PRO A 343 13.04 -1.63 -1.94
CA PRO A 343 11.88 -1.41 -1.07
C PRO A 343 12.16 -1.85 0.37
N VAL A 344 11.34 -1.31 1.28
CA VAL A 344 11.25 -1.74 2.69
C VAL A 344 9.88 -2.35 2.97
N TYR A 345 9.80 -3.15 4.02
CA TYR A 345 8.52 -3.68 4.48
C TYR A 345 7.76 -2.65 5.31
N TYR A 346 6.50 -2.46 4.95
CA TYR A 346 5.51 -1.75 5.73
C TYR A 346 4.68 -2.78 6.48
N ILE A 347 4.50 -2.58 7.78
CA ILE A 347 3.73 -3.49 8.62
C ILE A 347 2.57 -2.78 9.28
N GLY A 348 1.45 -3.47 9.37
CA GLY A 348 0.24 -2.90 9.92
C GLY A 348 -0.62 -3.92 10.63
N ASP A 349 -1.50 -3.38 11.45
CA ASP A 349 -2.57 -4.11 12.11
C ASP A 349 -3.88 -3.35 11.89
N SER A 350 -4.98 -4.07 11.70
CA SER A 350 -6.31 -3.46 11.58
C SER A 350 -7.16 -3.80 12.77
N LYS A 351 -8.04 -2.88 13.14
CA LYS A 351 -8.94 -3.05 14.26
C LYS A 351 -10.35 -2.65 13.95
N TYR A 352 -11.24 -3.53 14.40
CA TYR A 352 -12.67 -3.46 14.22
C TYR A 352 -13.33 -3.21 15.58
N TYR A 353 -13.41 -1.93 15.98
CA TYR A 353 -13.95 -1.50 17.27
C TYR A 353 -15.29 -0.77 17.11
N LYS A 354 -16.01 -0.63 18.23
CA LYS A 354 -17.10 0.35 18.36
C LYS A 354 -16.54 1.76 18.11
N ARG A 355 -17.36 2.65 17.57
CA ARG A 355 -16.95 4.02 17.22
C ARG A 355 -16.40 4.74 18.46
N ASN A 356 -15.34 5.53 18.27
CA ASN A 356 -14.64 6.31 19.31
C ASN A 356 -13.81 5.51 20.34
N ASN A 357 -13.74 4.17 20.25
CA ASN A 357 -12.83 3.43 21.12
C ASN A 357 -11.35 3.65 20.74
N PRO A 358 -10.48 4.01 21.70
CA PRO A 358 -9.06 4.19 21.46
C PRO A 358 -8.36 2.83 21.28
N VAL A 359 -7.24 2.83 20.56
CA VAL A 359 -6.40 1.63 20.45
C VAL A 359 -5.87 1.26 21.83
N GLY A 360 -6.13 0.02 22.26
CA GLY A 360 -5.67 -0.50 23.54
C GLY A 360 -4.14 -0.59 23.61
N LYS A 361 -3.58 -0.40 24.81
CA LYS A 361 -2.12 -0.52 25.03
C LYS A 361 -1.56 -1.86 24.55
N ASN A 362 -2.30 -2.95 24.75
CA ASN A 362 -1.87 -4.29 24.34
C ASN A 362 -1.66 -4.39 22.82
N SER A 363 -2.53 -3.77 22.02
CA SER A 363 -2.40 -3.76 20.56
C SER A 363 -1.15 -2.98 20.14
N VAL A 364 -0.89 -1.83 20.75
CA VAL A 364 0.34 -1.04 20.50
C VAL A 364 1.60 -1.85 20.82
N TYR A 365 1.63 -2.55 21.96
CA TYR A 365 2.74 -3.43 22.33
C TYR A 365 2.92 -4.61 21.36
N LYS A 366 1.81 -5.21 20.90
CA LYS A 366 1.81 -6.26 19.88
C LYS A 366 2.48 -5.76 18.59
N GLN A 367 2.12 -4.55 18.13
CA GLN A 367 2.70 -3.95 16.92
C GLN A 367 4.21 -3.67 17.05
N PHE A 368 4.67 -3.17 18.20
CA PHE A 368 6.11 -3.00 18.43
C PHE A 368 6.86 -4.33 18.42
N THR A 369 6.22 -5.41 18.86
CA THR A 369 6.82 -6.75 18.81
C THR A 369 6.96 -7.22 17.36
N TYR A 370 5.96 -6.98 16.52
CA TYR A 370 6.01 -7.28 15.08
C TYR A 370 7.15 -6.56 14.38
N ALA A 371 7.32 -5.26 14.66
CA ALA A 371 8.42 -4.49 14.09
C ALA A 371 9.79 -5.08 14.45
N ARG A 372 10.00 -5.45 15.72
CA ARG A 372 11.26 -6.08 16.17
C ARG A 372 11.52 -7.41 15.47
N ASN A 373 10.49 -8.24 15.34
CA ASN A 373 10.61 -9.54 14.67
C ASN A 373 10.95 -9.38 13.17
N VAL A 374 10.38 -8.37 12.49
CA VAL A 374 10.73 -8.05 11.08
C VAL A 374 12.19 -7.60 10.96
N ILE A 375 12.67 -6.75 11.89
CA ILE A 375 14.09 -6.36 11.93
C ILE A 375 14.98 -7.59 12.10
N GLN A 376 14.63 -8.48 13.05
CA GLN A 376 15.41 -9.69 13.31
C GLN A 376 15.45 -10.62 12.10
N TRP A 377 14.31 -10.83 11.43
CA TRP A 377 14.26 -11.61 10.20
C TRP A 377 15.14 -10.99 9.10
N ASN A 378 15.08 -9.67 8.91
CA ASN A 378 15.92 -8.98 7.92
C ASN A 378 17.42 -9.14 8.23
N LEU A 379 17.81 -9.06 9.50
CA LEU A 379 19.19 -9.33 9.92
C LEU A 379 19.59 -10.76 9.59
N ASN A 380 18.76 -11.74 9.92
CA ASN A 380 19.01 -13.15 9.61
C ASN A 380 19.20 -13.35 8.11
N LEU A 381 18.38 -12.71 7.26
CA LEU A 381 18.47 -12.79 5.80
C LEU A 381 19.86 -12.37 5.25
N PHE A 382 20.47 -11.34 5.84
CA PHE A 382 21.72 -10.76 5.32
C PHE A 382 22.99 -11.17 6.08
N MET A 383 22.85 -11.61 7.34
CA MET A 383 24.00 -11.86 8.24
C MET A 383 24.19 -13.33 8.61
N SER A 384 23.26 -14.22 8.28
CA SER A 384 23.45 -15.66 8.52
C SER A 384 24.43 -16.28 7.52
N ASP A 385 25.20 -17.25 8.00
CA ASP A 385 25.98 -18.14 7.15
C ASP A 385 25.01 -19.05 6.38
N ALA A 386 25.24 -19.19 5.07
CA ALA A 386 24.30 -19.79 4.10
C ALA A 386 24.08 -21.32 4.25
N ASP A 387 24.42 -21.89 5.40
CA ASP A 387 24.29 -23.32 5.70
C ASP A 387 22.83 -23.71 6.07
N ASP A 388 21.96 -22.72 6.29
CA ASP A 388 20.52 -22.92 6.45
C ASP A 388 19.81 -22.86 5.09
N GLU A 389 19.23 -23.99 4.65
CA GLU A 389 18.54 -24.11 3.36
C GLU A 389 17.35 -23.13 3.24
N GLU A 390 16.65 -22.83 4.33
CA GLU A 390 15.50 -21.93 4.33
C GLU A 390 15.95 -20.49 4.10
N ILE A 391 16.99 -20.04 4.82
CA ILE A 391 17.52 -18.68 4.67
C ILE A 391 18.20 -18.50 3.31
N ALA A 392 18.87 -19.53 2.79
CA ALA A 392 19.44 -19.49 1.44
C ALA A 392 18.35 -19.33 0.36
N ASN A 393 17.20 -20.01 0.53
CA ASN A 393 16.05 -19.86 -0.35
C ASN A 393 15.41 -18.47 -0.22
N ASP A 394 15.22 -17.97 1.01
CA ASP A 394 14.69 -16.63 1.23
C ASP A 394 15.60 -15.55 0.64
N LYS A 395 16.92 -15.67 0.79
CA LYS A 395 17.88 -14.72 0.22
C LYS A 395 17.83 -14.72 -1.32
N LYS A 396 17.61 -15.88 -1.93
CA LYS A 396 17.44 -16.01 -3.38
C LYS A 396 16.17 -15.32 -3.88
N ASN A 397 15.06 -15.44 -3.15
CA ASN A 397 13.75 -14.93 -3.58
C ASN A 397 13.50 -13.47 -3.14
N PHE A 398 14.03 -13.08 -1.99
CA PHE A 398 13.74 -11.80 -1.30
C PHE A 398 14.98 -10.93 -1.05
N GLY A 399 16.16 -11.30 -1.58
CA GLY A 399 17.37 -10.48 -1.48
C GLY A 399 17.30 -9.11 -2.18
N HIS A 400 16.20 -8.83 -2.89
CA HIS A 400 15.90 -7.51 -3.47
C HIS A 400 15.40 -6.49 -2.42
N ILE A 401 14.96 -6.95 -1.24
CA ILE A 401 14.58 -6.08 -0.11
C ILE A 401 15.83 -5.38 0.44
N ALA A 402 15.69 -4.13 0.91
CA ALA A 402 16.80 -3.42 1.52
C ALA A 402 17.28 -4.11 2.82
N LYS A 403 18.60 -4.22 2.99
CA LYS A 403 19.20 -4.51 4.30
C LYS A 403 18.92 -3.31 5.20
N LEU A 404 18.28 -3.55 6.34
CA LEU A 404 17.87 -2.47 7.25
C LEU A 404 19.05 -1.89 8.01
N ARG A 405 19.99 -2.73 8.45
CA ARG A 405 21.19 -2.28 9.16
C ARG A 405 22.28 -1.90 8.17
N ASP A 406 22.77 -0.67 8.29
CA ASP A 406 23.99 -0.23 7.62
C ASP A 406 25.23 -0.77 8.37
N ASP A 407 26.22 -1.24 7.63
CA ASP A 407 27.41 -1.87 8.23
C ASP A 407 28.46 -0.86 8.70
N GLU A 408 28.46 0.36 8.15
CA GLU A 408 29.42 1.41 8.52
C GLU A 408 28.99 2.20 9.76
N THR A 409 27.73 2.61 9.81
CA THR A 409 27.17 3.44 10.89
C THR A 409 26.52 2.61 11.99
N GLU A 410 26.23 1.33 11.72
CA GLU A 410 25.37 0.46 12.53
C GLU A 410 23.94 1.00 12.75
N GLY A 411 23.55 2.03 11.98
CA GLY A 411 22.21 2.59 11.98
C GLY A 411 21.22 1.68 11.27
N TYR A 412 19.96 1.73 11.70
CA TYR A 412 18.86 0.97 11.13
C TYR A 412 17.94 1.89 10.33
N ASN A 413 17.56 1.44 9.13
CA ASN A 413 16.49 2.07 8.37
C ASN A 413 15.16 1.96 9.12
N ILE A 414 14.31 2.95 8.92
CA ILE A 414 13.05 3.08 9.67
C ILE A 414 12.02 2.15 9.04
N ILE A 415 11.49 1.21 9.84
CA ILE A 415 10.34 0.39 9.44
C ILE A 415 9.05 1.19 9.64
N PRO A 416 8.28 1.44 8.57
CA PRO A 416 6.97 2.06 8.69
C PRO A 416 5.97 1.13 9.36
N ASN A 417 5.40 1.55 10.49
CA ASN A 417 4.36 0.81 11.20
C ASN A 417 3.07 1.61 11.28
N PHE A 418 1.93 0.96 11.09
CA PHE A 418 0.64 1.66 11.15
C PHE A 418 -0.50 0.83 11.76
N PHE A 419 -1.54 1.52 12.22
CA PHE A 419 -2.83 0.95 12.57
C PHE A 419 -3.91 1.50 11.66
N ILE A 420 -4.85 0.65 11.26
CA ILE A 420 -6.09 1.08 10.59
C ILE A 420 -7.27 0.73 11.48
N SER A 421 -8.07 1.73 11.84
CA SER A 421 -9.34 1.50 12.53
C SER A 421 -10.52 1.83 11.63
N ALA A 422 -11.53 0.97 11.65
CA ALA A 422 -12.80 1.26 11.02
C ALA A 422 -13.52 2.40 11.77
N THR A 423 -14.04 3.37 11.03
CA THR A 423 -14.98 4.39 11.51
C THR A 423 -16.19 4.47 10.58
N MET A 424 -17.29 5.02 11.08
CA MET A 424 -18.48 5.24 10.27
C MET A 424 -18.57 6.71 9.84
N ASP A 425 -18.75 6.92 8.54
CA ASP A 425 -19.03 8.23 7.97
C ASP A 425 -20.36 8.78 8.51
N LYS A 426 -20.37 10.07 8.89
CA LYS A 426 -21.57 10.71 9.49
C LYS A 426 -22.73 10.80 8.51
N ASP A 427 -22.44 10.88 7.21
CA ASP A 427 -23.43 11.00 6.14
C ASP A 427 -23.78 9.63 5.52
N LEU A 428 -23.33 8.53 6.15
CA LEU A 428 -23.55 7.14 5.69
C LEU A 428 -23.11 6.91 4.24
N ASN A 429 -22.05 7.58 3.81
CA ASN A 429 -21.63 7.62 2.42
C ASN A 429 -20.62 6.51 2.08
N TYR A 430 -20.90 5.74 1.03
CA TYR A 430 -20.02 4.66 0.53
C TYR A 430 -18.92 5.14 -0.45
N SER A 431 -18.95 6.40 -0.91
CA SER A 431 -18.07 6.91 -1.98
C SER A 431 -16.80 7.61 -1.46
N ARG A 432 -16.76 7.97 -0.18
CA ARG A 432 -15.63 8.64 0.45
C ARG A 432 -14.86 7.63 1.28
N ASP A 433 -13.58 7.43 0.99
CA ASP A 433 -12.74 6.51 1.78
C ASP A 433 -12.55 6.97 3.22
N GLY A 434 -12.60 8.29 3.47
CA GLY A 434 -12.41 8.86 4.79
C GLY A 434 -11.09 8.42 5.43
N ILE A 435 -10.09 8.08 4.60
CA ILE A 435 -8.79 7.66 5.10
C ILE A 435 -8.01 8.90 5.50
N ASP A 436 -7.87 9.06 6.79
CA ASP A 436 -7.13 10.17 7.38
C ASP A 436 -6.50 9.71 8.69
N ARG A 437 -5.59 10.53 9.23
CA ARG A 437 -5.08 10.35 10.58
C ARG A 437 -6.24 10.39 11.56
N THR A 438 -6.17 9.54 12.57
CA THR A 438 -7.23 9.53 13.58
C THR A 438 -7.30 10.87 14.32
N GLU A 439 -8.50 11.40 14.52
CA GLU A 439 -8.75 12.55 15.39
C GLU A 439 -8.74 12.15 16.88
N LYS A 440 -8.56 10.86 17.18
CA LYS A 440 -8.53 10.35 18.56
C LYS A 440 -7.32 10.91 19.31
N ARG A 441 -7.43 10.95 20.64
CA ARG A 441 -6.46 11.52 21.59
C ARG A 441 -4.98 11.10 21.40
N ARG A 442 -4.72 10.00 20.72
CA ARG A 442 -3.37 9.50 20.38
C ARG A 442 -3.40 8.90 18.97
N ASP A 443 -2.90 9.67 18.01
CA ASP A 443 -2.71 9.27 16.62
C ASP A 443 -1.32 8.66 16.35
N ARG A 444 -0.42 8.75 17.34
CA ARG A 444 0.97 8.31 17.24
C ARG A 444 1.41 7.59 18.50
N PHE A 445 2.19 6.54 18.31
CA PHE A 445 2.83 5.80 19.39
C PHE A 445 4.32 5.67 19.07
N THR A 446 5.17 5.98 20.05
CA THR A 446 6.61 5.77 19.95
C THR A 446 7.11 4.91 21.09
N SER A 447 8.05 4.03 20.77
CA SER A 447 8.85 3.27 21.72
C SER A 447 10.30 3.52 21.36
N SER A 448 11.12 3.88 22.33
CA SER A 448 12.57 4.02 22.16
C SER A 448 13.29 3.58 23.42
N GLN A 449 14.41 2.89 23.25
CA GLN A 449 15.32 2.57 24.36
C GLN A 449 16.23 3.75 24.67
N PHE A 450 16.71 4.44 23.63
CA PHE A 450 17.59 5.59 23.73
C PHE A 450 16.91 6.79 23.08
N GLN A 451 16.90 7.93 23.79
CA GLN A 451 16.37 9.17 23.25
C GLN A 451 17.34 9.79 22.25
N ASN A 452 16.84 10.68 21.38
CA ASN A 452 17.64 11.36 20.36
C ASN A 452 18.40 10.39 19.43
N ARG A 453 17.81 9.23 19.10
CA ARG A 453 18.38 8.24 18.17
C ARG A 453 17.29 7.66 17.26
N LEU A 454 17.08 8.26 16.09
CA LEU A 454 16.06 7.79 15.14
C LEU A 454 16.42 6.46 14.50
N PHE A 455 17.68 6.28 14.10
CA PHE A 455 18.17 5.09 13.39
C PHE A 455 18.63 3.99 14.37
N ASP A 456 18.08 3.97 15.57
CA ASP A 456 18.30 2.90 16.53
C ASP A 456 17.28 1.78 16.27
N ARG A 457 17.73 0.53 16.39
CA ARG A 457 16.90 -0.67 16.22
C ARG A 457 15.61 -0.62 17.04
N ASP A 458 15.70 -0.07 18.26
CA ASP A 458 14.60 -0.04 19.22
C ASP A 458 13.80 1.27 19.18
N THR A 459 14.08 2.17 18.23
CA THR A 459 13.27 3.37 17.95
C THR A 459 12.19 3.05 16.94
N LEU A 460 10.97 2.85 17.44
CA LEU A 460 9.82 2.44 16.67
C LEU A 460 8.73 3.52 16.70
N LEU A 461 8.18 3.81 15.53
CA LEU A 461 7.05 4.73 15.33
C LEU A 461 5.87 3.95 14.75
N VAL A 462 4.69 4.12 15.36
CA VAL A 462 3.42 3.61 14.84
C VAL A 462 2.44 4.76 14.66
N CYS A 463 1.92 4.93 13.45
CA CYS A 463 0.89 5.92 13.12
C CYS A 463 -0.50 5.26 13.08
N HIS A 464 -1.54 5.95 13.55
CA HIS A 464 -2.91 5.44 13.57
C HIS A 464 -3.80 6.22 12.62
N TYR A 465 -4.40 5.50 11.66
CA TYR A 465 -5.34 5.99 10.67
C TYR A 465 -6.74 5.46 10.94
N ASP A 466 -7.73 6.29 10.64
CA ASP A 466 -9.13 5.89 10.57
C ASP A 466 -9.53 5.74 9.10
N VAL A 467 -10.42 4.80 8.80
CA VAL A 467 -10.97 4.59 7.45
C VAL A 467 -12.48 4.43 7.52
N ASN A 468 -13.20 4.95 6.53
CA ASN A 468 -14.63 4.73 6.42
C ASN A 468 -14.91 3.26 6.13
N PHE A 469 -15.50 2.57 7.10
CA PHE A 469 -15.89 1.17 7.02
C PHE A 469 -16.79 0.89 5.81
N LEU A 470 -17.74 1.79 5.52
CA LEU A 470 -18.70 1.61 4.42
C LEU A 470 -17.98 1.58 3.07
N TYR A 471 -17.01 2.47 2.87
CA TYR A 471 -16.21 2.52 1.65
C TYR A 471 -15.38 1.25 1.48
N VAL A 472 -14.65 0.84 2.53
CA VAL A 472 -13.82 -0.38 2.52
C VAL A 472 -14.68 -1.61 2.21
N LEU A 473 -15.83 -1.72 2.87
CA LEU A 473 -16.78 -2.81 2.66
C LEU A 473 -17.25 -2.86 1.21
N ALA A 474 -17.69 -1.74 0.64
CA ALA A 474 -18.17 -1.68 -0.73
C ALA A 474 -17.06 -1.95 -1.75
N LEU A 475 -15.87 -1.39 -1.57
CA LEU A 475 -14.72 -1.60 -2.45
C LEU A 475 -14.29 -3.07 -2.46
N TYR A 476 -14.26 -3.69 -1.29
CA TYR A 476 -13.97 -5.12 -1.14
C TYR A 476 -15.04 -5.98 -1.83
N ALA A 477 -16.30 -5.75 -1.47
CA ALA A 477 -17.46 -6.52 -1.92
C ALA A 477 -17.78 -6.41 -3.42
N LYS A 478 -17.44 -5.27 -4.05
CA LYS A 478 -17.62 -5.07 -5.50
C LYS A 478 -16.69 -5.95 -6.32
N ASP A 479 -15.57 -6.35 -5.74
CA ASP A 479 -14.58 -7.25 -6.34
C ASP A 479 -13.96 -6.75 -7.66
N ASP A 480 -13.83 -5.43 -7.82
CA ASP A 480 -13.18 -4.82 -8.98
C ASP A 480 -11.67 -4.66 -8.76
N SER A 481 -10.89 -5.53 -9.40
CA SER A 481 -9.42 -5.52 -9.31
C SER A 481 -8.76 -4.18 -9.66
N SER A 482 -9.33 -3.40 -10.58
CA SER A 482 -8.76 -2.13 -11.00
C SER A 482 -8.97 -1.05 -9.96
N GLU A 483 -10.18 -0.97 -9.39
CA GLU A 483 -10.48 -0.02 -8.30
C GLU A 483 -9.70 -0.36 -7.03
N LYS A 484 -9.62 -1.65 -6.67
CA LYS A 484 -8.80 -2.13 -5.55
C LYS A 484 -7.34 -1.70 -5.69
N ARG A 485 -6.74 -1.92 -6.88
CA ARG A 485 -5.35 -1.53 -7.17
C ARG A 485 -5.13 -0.02 -7.13
N ALA A 486 -6.06 0.77 -7.65
CA ALA A 486 -5.97 2.23 -7.62
C ALA A 486 -6.01 2.76 -6.18
N TRP A 487 -6.89 2.22 -5.34
CA TRP A 487 -6.97 2.58 -3.93
C TRP A 487 -5.72 2.14 -3.15
N LYS A 488 -5.24 0.93 -3.39
CA LYS A 488 -3.99 0.39 -2.81
C LYS A 488 -2.80 1.33 -3.00
N GLU A 489 -2.56 1.78 -4.23
CA GLU A 489 -1.47 2.70 -4.54
C GLU A 489 -1.65 4.06 -3.84
N LYS A 490 -2.88 4.58 -3.83
CA LYS A 490 -3.23 5.82 -3.11
C LYS A 490 -2.90 5.72 -1.62
N VAL A 491 -3.33 4.64 -0.96
CA VAL A 491 -3.13 4.44 0.49
C VAL A 491 -1.66 4.24 0.83
N ARG A 492 -0.92 3.43 0.07
CA ARG A 492 0.51 3.21 0.29
C ARG A 492 1.31 4.51 0.17
N LYS A 493 0.98 5.34 -0.84
CA LYS A 493 1.55 6.67 -0.99
C LYS A 493 1.23 7.58 0.21
N LEU A 494 -0.04 7.62 0.61
CA LEU A 494 -0.48 8.43 1.76
C LEU A 494 0.25 8.04 3.05
N PHE A 495 0.36 6.74 3.35
CA PHE A 495 1.06 6.27 4.55
C PHE A 495 2.53 6.66 4.54
N ARG A 496 3.22 6.55 3.39
CA ARG A 496 4.60 7.01 3.25
C ARG A 496 4.73 8.51 3.55
N GLU A 497 3.91 9.32 2.89
CA GLU A 497 3.96 10.79 3.02
C GLU A 497 3.63 11.23 4.47
N GLU A 498 2.61 10.65 5.09
CA GLU A 498 2.23 10.99 6.46
C GLU A 498 3.28 10.57 7.49
N ILE A 499 3.88 9.38 7.34
CA ILE A 499 4.96 8.96 8.24
C ILE A 499 6.18 9.86 8.06
N GLN A 500 6.52 10.25 6.82
CA GLN A 500 7.58 11.23 6.57
C GLN A 500 7.28 12.59 7.24
N ASN A 501 6.04 13.07 7.18
CA ASN A 501 5.63 14.30 7.86
C ASN A 501 5.79 14.20 9.38
N VAL A 502 5.36 13.07 9.98
CA VAL A 502 5.57 12.83 11.41
C VAL A 502 7.04 12.83 11.81
N LEU A 503 7.90 12.26 10.96
CA LEU A 503 9.34 12.27 11.20
C LEU A 503 9.93 13.68 11.08
N LYS A 504 9.52 14.48 10.09
CA LYS A 504 9.95 15.88 9.93
C LYS A 504 9.53 16.77 11.11
N GLU A 505 8.40 16.48 11.73
CA GLU A 505 7.94 17.20 12.93
C GLU A 505 8.76 16.85 14.18
N LYS A 506 9.28 15.62 14.26
CA LYS A 506 10.02 15.12 15.43
C LYS A 506 11.53 15.26 15.33
N TYR A 507 12.08 15.28 14.13
CA TYR A 507 13.51 15.26 13.90
C TYR A 507 13.91 16.31 12.86
N THR A 508 15.03 16.97 13.12
CA THR A 508 15.75 17.77 12.14
C THR A 508 16.75 16.86 11.43
N PHE A 509 16.66 16.85 10.10
CA PHE A 509 17.49 16.01 9.24
C PHE A 509 18.61 16.83 8.61
N TYR A 510 19.80 16.26 8.59
CA TYR A 510 20.98 16.82 7.94
C TYR A 510 21.56 15.80 6.97
N ALA A 511 22.08 16.30 5.85
CA ALA A 511 23.00 15.56 5.01
C ALA A 511 24.43 15.88 5.47
N MET A 512 25.27 14.85 5.57
CA MET A 512 26.69 15.04 5.88
C MET A 512 27.61 14.23 4.98
N GLU A 513 28.69 14.83 4.52
CA GLU A 513 29.75 14.18 3.72
C GLU A 513 31.12 14.55 4.30
N ALA A 514 32.02 13.57 4.43
CA ALA A 514 33.35 13.81 4.99
C ALA A 514 34.15 14.80 4.13
N HIS A 515 34.96 15.64 4.78
CA HIS A 515 35.91 16.48 4.06
C HIS A 515 36.92 15.62 3.28
N PRO A 516 37.47 16.09 2.14
CA PRO A 516 38.31 15.26 1.27
C PRO A 516 39.57 14.64 1.92
N HIS A 517 40.01 15.18 3.06
CA HIS A 517 41.20 14.74 3.81
C HIS A 517 40.87 14.02 5.13
N ILE A 518 39.58 13.81 5.43
CA ILE A 518 39.13 13.12 6.63
C ILE A 518 38.67 11.72 6.25
N ASP A 519 39.19 10.73 6.97
CA ASP A 519 38.64 9.37 6.92
C ASP A 519 37.34 9.34 7.74
N GLY A 520 36.21 9.46 7.04
CA GLY A 520 34.89 9.46 7.66
C GLY A 520 34.57 8.17 8.41
N HIS A 521 35.02 7.01 7.92
CA HIS A 521 34.80 5.72 8.58
C HIS A 521 35.56 5.65 9.90
N LYS A 522 36.83 6.07 9.90
CA LYS A 522 37.62 6.16 11.13
C LYS A 522 36.96 7.10 12.14
N TYR A 523 36.52 8.28 11.72
CA TYR A 523 35.82 9.22 12.61
C TYR A 523 34.55 8.62 13.22
N LEU A 524 33.71 7.97 12.40
CA LEU A 524 32.49 7.29 12.89
C LEU A 524 32.83 6.24 13.95
N SER A 525 33.89 5.46 13.74
CA SER A 525 34.32 4.43 14.69
C SER A 525 34.86 5.00 16.01
N GLU A 526 35.65 6.09 15.97
CA GLU A 526 36.21 6.73 17.16
C GLU A 526 35.15 7.50 17.96
N HIS A 527 34.13 8.02 17.29
CA HIS A 527 33.02 8.77 17.89
C HIS A 527 31.70 7.97 17.98
N PHE A 528 31.78 6.65 17.85
CA PHE A 528 30.64 5.75 17.75
C PHE A 528 29.58 5.97 18.83
N GLN A 529 29.98 6.13 20.10
CA GLN A 529 29.03 6.32 21.20
C GLN A 529 28.13 7.56 21.06
N ASN A 530 28.62 8.62 20.41
CA ASN A 530 27.90 9.87 20.21
C ASN A 530 27.00 9.85 18.97
N LEU A 531 27.37 9.03 17.97
CA LEU A 531 26.73 9.01 16.64
C LEU A 531 25.82 7.80 16.40
N LEU A 532 25.98 6.73 17.19
CA LEU A 532 25.18 5.51 17.10
C LEU A 532 23.69 5.83 17.17
N GLY A 533 22.95 5.35 16.17
CA GLY A 533 21.50 5.56 16.06
C GLY A 533 21.09 6.98 15.68
N LYS A 534 22.03 7.92 15.51
CA LYS A 534 21.78 9.29 14.97
C LYS A 534 22.15 9.40 13.51
N VAL A 535 23.13 8.61 13.05
CA VAL A 535 23.62 8.59 11.67
C VAL A 535 23.20 7.29 10.98
N TYR A 536 22.82 7.39 9.71
CA TYR A 536 22.51 6.27 8.84
C TYR A 536 22.99 6.57 7.41
N LYS A 537 23.26 5.53 6.63
CA LYS A 537 23.68 5.64 5.23
C LYS A 537 22.54 5.20 4.30
N PRO A 538 21.64 6.11 3.89
CA PRO A 538 20.47 5.73 3.08
C PRO A 538 20.72 5.72 1.56
N PHE A 539 21.85 6.25 1.07
CA PHE A 539 22.02 6.57 -0.36
C PHE A 539 23.05 5.64 -1.04
N ASP A 540 22.59 4.50 -1.56
CA ASP A 540 23.45 3.55 -2.28
C ASP A 540 24.19 4.21 -3.46
N ALA A 541 23.51 5.05 -4.25
CA ALA A 541 24.08 5.77 -5.39
C ALA A 541 25.10 6.86 -4.98
N HIS A 542 24.99 7.39 -3.76
CA HIS A 542 25.83 8.44 -3.21
C HIS A 542 26.44 7.98 -1.88
N SER A 543 27.22 6.89 -1.95
CA SER A 543 27.78 6.19 -0.79
C SER A 543 28.70 7.03 0.13
N THR A 544 29.05 8.26 -0.24
CA THR A 544 29.82 9.19 0.61
C THR A 544 28.93 10.07 1.49
N ILE A 545 27.63 10.15 1.19
CA ILE A 545 26.68 11.00 1.91
C ILE A 545 25.94 10.18 2.96
N LEU A 546 25.93 10.69 4.19
CA LEU A 546 25.23 10.13 5.34
C LEU A 546 24.06 11.04 5.72
N SER A 547 23.04 10.44 6.34
CA SER A 547 21.92 11.16 6.95
C SER A 547 22.10 11.19 8.46
N LEU A 548 22.01 12.38 9.04
CA LEU A 548 22.00 12.62 10.47
C LEU A 548 20.59 13.09 10.88
N ALA A 549 19.98 12.43 11.86
CA ALA A 549 18.67 12.78 12.39
C ALA A 549 18.77 13.10 13.88
N LEU A 550 18.37 14.32 14.25
CA LEU A 550 18.42 14.83 15.62
C LEU A 550 17.02 15.22 16.10
N ASP A 551 16.65 14.76 17.28
CA ASP A 551 15.33 15.01 17.88
C ASP A 551 15.16 16.51 18.14
N SER A 552 14.05 17.07 17.65
CA SER A 552 13.77 18.50 17.69
C SER A 552 13.23 18.99 19.04
N ASP A 553 13.06 18.11 20.04
CA ASP A 553 12.67 18.49 21.40
C ASP A 553 13.69 19.47 22.01
N GLU A 554 13.18 20.49 22.70
CA GLU A 554 13.99 21.55 23.34
C GLU A 554 15.03 20.98 24.31
N GLN A 555 14.77 19.82 24.94
CA GLN A 555 15.73 19.18 25.83
C GLN A 555 17.05 18.79 25.14
N PHE A 556 17.04 18.51 23.82
CA PHE A 556 18.23 18.10 23.06
C PHE A 556 18.89 19.25 22.31
N LYS A 557 18.29 20.44 22.28
CA LYS A 557 18.73 21.56 21.45
C LYS A 557 20.19 21.97 21.67
N GLN A 558 20.63 22.01 22.93
CA GLN A 558 22.02 22.34 23.27
C GLN A 558 22.98 21.22 22.83
N GLU A 559 22.66 19.96 23.15
CA GLU A 559 23.45 18.79 22.74
C GLU A 559 23.57 18.72 21.21
N ASN A 560 22.46 18.87 20.50
CA ASN A 560 22.37 18.85 19.06
C ASN A 560 23.19 19.98 18.42
N SER A 561 23.12 21.19 18.97
CA SER A 561 23.89 22.32 18.45
C SER A 561 25.39 22.08 18.58
N MET A 562 25.85 21.59 19.75
CA MET A 562 27.27 21.26 19.98
C MET A 562 27.73 20.12 19.06
N LEU A 563 26.91 19.10 18.86
CA LEU A 563 27.23 17.98 17.97
C LEU A 563 27.34 18.45 16.51
N VAL A 564 26.40 19.27 16.03
CA VAL A 564 26.42 19.80 14.66
C VAL A 564 27.63 20.71 14.46
N GLU A 565 27.98 21.56 15.42
CA GLU A 565 29.19 22.38 15.36
C GLU A 565 30.47 21.53 15.30
N GLN A 566 30.57 20.49 16.13
CA GLN A 566 31.69 19.55 16.09
C GLN A 566 31.77 18.84 14.74
N LEU A 567 30.65 18.33 14.22
CA LEU A 567 30.62 17.62 12.94
C LEU A 567 31.03 18.52 11.77
N LYS A 568 30.69 19.81 11.80
CA LYS A 568 31.09 20.79 10.77
C LYS A 568 32.61 20.99 10.66
N GLU A 569 33.40 20.59 11.66
CA GLU A 569 34.87 20.63 11.55
C GLU A 569 35.44 19.53 10.64
N TYR A 570 34.73 18.39 10.57
CA TYR A 570 35.21 17.17 9.89
C TYR A 570 34.37 16.80 8.65
N PHE A 571 33.14 17.29 8.57
CA PHE A 571 32.16 17.00 7.52
C PHE A 571 31.53 18.28 7.00
N TYR A 572 31.17 18.28 5.72
CA TYR A 572 30.18 19.19 5.18
C TYR A 572 28.82 18.80 5.73
N VAL A 573 28.19 19.65 6.54
CA VAL A 573 26.88 19.36 7.16
C VAL A 573 25.89 20.47 6.79
N GLU A 574 24.78 20.09 6.19
CA GLU A 574 23.70 21.00 5.82
C GLU A 574 22.34 20.37 6.12
N GLU A 575 21.37 21.20 6.51
CA GLU A 575 20.01 20.71 6.75
C GLU A 575 19.42 20.18 5.44
N CYS A 576 18.89 18.96 5.50
CA CYS A 576 18.33 18.26 4.35
C CYS A 576 17.04 17.56 4.80
N PRO A 577 15.88 18.21 4.61
CA PRO A 577 14.60 17.62 4.99
C PRO A 577 14.36 16.27 4.30
N LEU A 578 13.64 15.37 4.99
CA LEU A 578 13.22 14.09 4.43
C LEU A 578 12.58 14.23 3.04
N GLY A 579 13.13 13.50 2.05
CA GLY A 579 12.66 13.51 0.66
C GLY A 579 13.21 14.66 -0.19
N SER A 580 14.07 15.52 0.36
CA SER A 580 14.87 16.48 -0.41
C SER A 580 16.12 15.80 -1.00
N ASP A 581 16.69 16.43 -2.04
CA ASP A 581 17.91 15.95 -2.68
C ASP A 581 19.13 16.17 -1.75
N PRO A 582 19.79 15.10 -1.26
CA PRO A 582 20.95 15.22 -0.41
C PRO A 582 22.18 15.75 -1.15
N VAL A 583 22.29 15.54 -2.46
CA VAL A 583 23.44 16.00 -3.26
C VAL A 583 23.43 17.51 -3.33
N ALA A 584 22.29 18.11 -3.66
CA ALA A 584 22.11 19.56 -3.68
C ALA A 584 22.40 20.21 -2.32
N ALA A 585 22.01 19.57 -1.22
CA ALA A 585 22.29 20.05 0.13
C ALA A 585 23.81 20.06 0.43
N ILE A 586 24.51 18.99 0.05
CA ILE A 586 25.97 18.88 0.21
C ILE A 586 26.72 19.86 -0.71
N GLU A 587 26.28 20.06 -1.95
CA GLU A 587 26.86 21.08 -2.82
C GLU A 587 26.71 22.49 -2.23
N THR A 588 25.55 22.78 -1.66
CA THR A 588 25.30 24.03 -0.94
C THR A 588 26.24 24.17 0.27
N ALA A 589 26.44 23.08 1.03
CA ALA A 589 27.37 23.04 2.16
C ALA A 589 28.81 23.36 1.71
N LYS A 590 29.27 22.74 0.61
CA LYS A 590 30.58 22.97 -0.01
C LYS A 590 30.74 24.42 -0.49
N MET A 591 29.68 25.05 -0.98
CA MET A 591 29.71 26.47 -1.38
C MET A 591 29.75 27.44 -0.18
N LYS A 592 29.04 27.12 0.91
CA LYS A 592 29.00 27.96 2.13
C LYS A 592 30.29 27.86 2.94
N ASN A 593 30.89 26.69 2.96
CA ASN A 593 32.15 26.43 3.65
C ASN A 593 33.12 25.72 2.69
N PRO A 594 33.65 26.43 1.67
CA PRO A 594 34.67 25.86 0.77
C PRO A 594 35.91 25.41 1.57
N THR A 595 36.06 25.98 2.75
CA THR A 595 36.92 25.56 3.84
C THR A 595 36.26 24.50 4.73
N ALA A 596 36.24 23.24 4.27
CA ALA A 596 36.90 22.25 5.11
C ALA A 596 38.25 22.88 5.45
N LYS A 597 38.65 23.01 6.72
CA LYS A 597 40.01 23.46 7.03
C LYS A 597 40.92 22.80 6.01
N VAL A 598 41.38 23.57 5.03
CA VAL A 598 42.75 23.49 4.61
C VAL A 598 43.40 23.85 5.95
N MET A 599 43.59 22.81 6.81
CA MET A 599 44.94 22.57 7.25
C MET A 599 45.67 22.70 5.94
N THR A 600 46.22 23.91 5.76
CA THR A 600 47.48 24.04 5.10
C THR A 600 48.22 22.85 5.65
N ALA A 601 48.24 21.75 4.88
CA ALA A 601 49.32 20.80 4.93
C ALA A 601 50.51 21.73 5.01
N ASP A 602 51.15 21.74 6.18
CA ASP A 602 51.99 22.84 6.64
C ASP A 602 52.61 23.50 5.42
N ALA A 603 52.30 24.77 5.20
CA ALA A 603 52.85 25.54 4.08
C ALA A 603 54.39 25.63 4.13
N ASP A 604 55.02 24.85 5.02
CA ASP A 604 56.43 24.68 5.27
C ASP A 604 56.97 23.26 4.98
N GLN A 605 56.20 22.31 4.42
CA GLN A 605 56.80 21.08 3.88
C GLN A 605 56.54 20.91 2.39
N GLU A 606 57.50 21.40 1.62
CA GLU A 606 57.67 21.07 0.21
C GLU A 606 57.79 19.54 0.08
N ASN A 607 56.76 18.86 -0.43
CA ASN A 607 56.80 17.41 -0.67
C ASN A 607 57.69 17.11 -1.87
N ILE A 608 58.85 16.50 -1.60
CA ILE A 608 59.86 16.14 -2.60
C ILE A 608 59.74 14.66 -2.91
N LEU A 609 59.42 14.32 -4.16
CA LEU A 609 59.48 12.94 -4.64
C LEU A 609 60.92 12.60 -5.03
N ILE A 610 61.51 11.68 -4.29
CA ILE A 610 62.82 11.12 -4.56
C ILE A 610 62.65 9.92 -5.48
N ILE A 611 63.33 9.95 -6.63
CA ILE A 611 63.35 8.84 -7.59
C ILE A 611 64.77 8.32 -7.70
N LYS A 612 64.97 7.06 -7.30
CA LYS A 612 66.29 6.43 -7.30
C LYS A 612 66.47 5.58 -8.55
N ALA A 613 67.47 5.90 -9.37
CA ALA A 613 67.82 5.07 -10.52
C ALA A 613 68.41 3.72 -10.05
N LYS A 614 67.91 2.61 -10.59
CA LYS A 614 68.37 1.26 -10.26
C LYS A 614 69.75 0.97 -10.85
N ASP A 615 70.06 1.52 -12.03
CA ASP A 615 71.32 1.29 -12.72
C ASP A 615 71.83 2.51 -13.51
N LYS A 616 73.09 2.44 -13.99
CA LYS A 616 73.72 3.50 -14.80
C LYS A 616 72.98 3.81 -16.11
N PRO A 617 72.44 2.82 -16.85
CA PRO A 617 71.57 3.06 -18.01
C PRO A 617 70.30 3.87 -17.71
N GLU A 618 69.59 3.55 -16.63
CA GLU A 618 68.37 4.24 -16.18
C GLU A 618 68.69 5.66 -15.71
N ALA A 619 69.79 5.85 -14.98
CA ALA A 619 70.31 7.16 -14.62
C ALA A 619 70.52 8.07 -15.86
N ARG A 620 71.05 7.52 -16.96
CA ARG A 620 71.21 8.28 -18.22
C ARG A 620 69.87 8.63 -18.87
N ARG A 621 68.85 7.75 -18.79
CA ARG A 621 67.50 8.04 -19.31
C ARG A 621 66.81 9.12 -18.49
N PHE A 622 66.93 9.06 -17.16
CA PHE A 622 66.42 10.07 -16.25
C PHE A 622 67.00 11.43 -16.62
N MET A 623 68.33 11.58 -16.66
CA MET A 623 68.97 12.86 -17.02
C MET A 623 68.46 13.44 -18.35
N VAL A 624 68.31 12.60 -19.38
CA VAL A 624 67.80 13.05 -20.70
C VAL A 624 66.32 13.43 -20.65
N GLY A 625 65.50 12.77 -19.83
CA GLY A 625 64.09 13.13 -19.63
C GLY A 625 63.97 14.46 -18.88
N PHE A 626 64.63 14.57 -17.74
CA PHE A 626 64.61 15.78 -16.92
C PHE A 626 65.17 17.03 -17.65
N ASP A 627 66.18 16.89 -18.52
CA ASP A 627 66.69 18.01 -19.32
C ASP A 627 65.76 18.40 -20.49
N LYS A 628 64.74 17.60 -20.84
CA LYS A 628 63.70 17.93 -21.84
C LYS A 628 62.51 18.69 -21.25
N GLY A 629 62.48 18.93 -19.94
CA GLY A 629 61.42 19.66 -19.26
C GLY A 629 60.26 18.78 -18.76
N ASP A 630 60.19 17.52 -19.18
CA ASP A 630 59.14 16.57 -18.76
C ASP A 630 59.77 15.23 -18.34
N TYR A 631 59.27 14.62 -17.27
CA TYR A 631 59.66 13.26 -16.86
C TYR A 631 58.47 12.31 -16.79
N GLU A 632 58.64 11.13 -17.39
CA GLU A 632 57.59 10.12 -17.47
C GLU A 632 57.90 8.97 -16.50
N LEU A 633 57.01 8.80 -15.53
CA LEU A 633 57.05 7.72 -14.55
C LEU A 633 56.11 6.59 -14.99
N LEU A 634 56.68 5.44 -15.35
CA LEU A 634 55.92 4.23 -15.69
C LEU A 634 55.66 3.40 -14.43
N ASN A 635 54.45 2.85 -14.29
CA ASN A 635 53.98 2.14 -13.09
C ASN A 635 54.17 2.99 -11.81
N PRO A 636 53.45 4.12 -11.70
CA PRO A 636 53.54 4.97 -10.52
C PRO A 636 53.23 4.17 -9.24
N PRO A 637 53.94 4.45 -8.13
CA PRO A 637 53.65 3.84 -6.84
C PRO A 637 52.24 4.25 -6.37
N THR A 638 51.66 3.48 -5.44
CA THR A 638 50.43 3.83 -4.71
C THR A 638 50.71 4.96 -3.71
N LEU A 639 51.04 6.15 -4.24
CA LEU A 639 51.30 7.39 -3.51
C LEU A 639 50.51 8.53 -4.17
N ASP A 640 50.14 9.54 -3.40
CA ASP A 640 49.45 10.74 -3.92
C ASP A 640 50.44 11.66 -4.64
N LEU A 641 50.63 11.42 -5.95
CA LEU A 641 51.59 12.14 -6.77
C LEU A 641 51.14 13.55 -7.19
N PHE A 642 49.88 13.94 -6.91
CA PHE A 642 49.36 15.27 -7.25
C PHE A 642 49.82 16.36 -6.27
N LYS A 643 50.31 15.98 -5.09
CA LYS A 643 50.80 16.91 -4.05
C LYS A 643 52.31 17.11 -4.08
N ILE A 644 52.99 16.57 -5.09
CA ILE A 644 54.45 16.67 -5.25
C ILE A 644 54.80 18.03 -5.85
N LYS A 645 55.58 18.82 -5.10
CA LYS A 645 56.04 20.15 -5.55
C LYS A 645 57.39 20.06 -6.25
N TYR A 646 58.26 19.15 -5.80
CA TYR A 646 59.57 18.93 -6.43
C TYR A 646 59.84 17.45 -6.68
N VAL A 647 60.56 17.16 -7.75
CA VAL A 647 61.10 15.84 -8.06
C VAL A 647 62.62 15.88 -7.98
N MET A 648 63.21 14.95 -7.22
CA MET A 648 64.65 14.88 -6.98
C MET A 648 65.20 13.52 -7.42
N PRO A 649 65.87 13.45 -8.58
CA PRO A 649 66.51 12.21 -9.02
C PRO A 649 67.83 11.95 -8.28
N ILE A 650 68.00 10.73 -7.77
CA ILE A 650 69.25 10.25 -7.17
C ILE A 650 70.07 9.46 -8.19
N PHE A 651 71.33 9.85 -8.37
CA PHE A 651 72.29 9.21 -9.25
C PHE A 651 73.51 8.74 -8.47
N ASN A 652 73.87 7.45 -8.53
CA ASN A 652 75.08 6.91 -7.86
C ASN A 652 75.24 7.40 -6.40
N GLU A 653 74.19 7.28 -5.59
CA GLU A 653 74.20 7.62 -4.14
C GLU A 653 74.30 9.12 -3.81
N GLY A 654 74.00 9.99 -4.77
CA GLY A 654 73.91 11.42 -4.49
C GLY A 654 73.00 12.19 -5.43
N VAL A 655 72.79 13.45 -5.06
CA VAL A 655 71.91 14.38 -5.75
C VAL A 655 72.72 15.55 -6.28
N ARG A 656 72.29 16.05 -7.45
CA ARG A 656 72.86 17.23 -8.09
C ARG A 656 71.83 18.32 -8.38
N ASP A 657 70.65 17.91 -8.82
CA ASP A 657 69.58 18.79 -9.30
C ASP A 657 68.23 18.32 -8.74
N TYR A 658 67.30 19.24 -8.54
CA TYR A 658 65.88 18.97 -8.28
C TYR A 658 65.00 19.87 -9.17
N TYR A 659 63.77 19.43 -9.43
CA TYR A 659 62.91 20.00 -10.47
C TYR A 659 61.57 20.39 -9.88
N GLU A 660 61.13 21.63 -10.12
CA GLU A 660 59.83 22.14 -9.68
C GLU A 660 58.73 21.70 -10.64
N VAL A 661 57.67 21.08 -10.12
CA VAL A 661 56.54 20.56 -10.89
C VAL A 661 55.51 21.67 -11.09
N GLY A 662 55.25 22.05 -12.34
CA GLY A 662 54.17 22.99 -12.69
C GLY A 662 52.83 22.33 -12.99
N GLY A 663 52.84 21.01 -13.21
CA GLY A 663 51.64 20.20 -13.42
C GLY A 663 51.97 18.75 -13.68
N SER A 664 50.98 17.87 -13.51
CA SER A 664 51.10 16.44 -13.81
C SER A 664 49.92 15.96 -14.65
N SER A 665 50.17 15.00 -15.54
CA SER A 665 49.14 14.39 -16.37
C SER A 665 49.20 12.87 -16.32
N PHE A 666 48.03 12.23 -16.34
CA PHE A 666 47.89 10.78 -16.33
C PHE A 666 47.65 10.25 -17.74
N GLY A 667 48.31 9.14 -18.07
CA GLY A 667 48.14 8.49 -19.36
C GLY A 667 48.50 7.02 -19.33
N ILE A 668 48.35 6.38 -20.49
CA ILE A 668 48.79 5.00 -20.71
C ILE A 668 49.90 5.05 -21.74
N LYS A 669 51.08 4.53 -21.38
CA LYS A 669 52.24 4.47 -22.28
C LYS A 669 52.85 3.08 -22.25
N ASN A 670 53.14 2.52 -23.42
CA ASN A 670 53.61 1.14 -23.57
C ASN A 670 52.74 0.09 -22.83
N LYS A 671 51.40 0.29 -22.85
CA LYS A 671 50.40 -0.53 -22.13
C LYS A 671 50.54 -0.54 -20.60
N GLN A 672 51.25 0.42 -20.03
CA GLN A 672 51.39 0.61 -18.58
C GLN A 672 50.82 1.97 -18.16
N PRO A 673 50.27 2.08 -16.92
CA PRO A 673 49.92 3.38 -16.35
C PRO A 673 51.17 4.25 -16.26
N ALA A 674 51.04 5.50 -16.67
CA ALA A 674 52.14 6.47 -16.67
C ALA A 674 51.67 7.82 -16.10
N VAL A 675 52.55 8.45 -15.33
CA VAL A 675 52.39 9.84 -14.88
C VAL A 675 53.49 10.66 -15.53
N VAL A 676 53.11 11.77 -16.17
CA VAL A 676 54.07 12.73 -16.73
C VAL A 676 54.12 13.95 -15.81
N PHE A 677 55.31 14.26 -15.32
CA PHE A 677 55.59 15.49 -14.58
C PHE A 677 56.11 16.56 -15.54
N HIS A 678 55.47 17.72 -15.54
CA HIS A 678 55.89 18.89 -16.31
C HIS A 678 56.66 19.84 -15.40
N PHE A 679 57.92 20.10 -15.73
CA PHE A 679 58.79 20.93 -14.89
C PHE A 679 58.81 22.38 -15.36
N ILE A 680 58.70 23.30 -14.40
CA ILE A 680 58.74 24.74 -14.66
C ILE A 680 60.08 25.37 -14.30
N ALA A 681 60.85 24.72 -13.41
CA ALA A 681 62.18 25.17 -13.02
C ALA A 681 63.10 23.99 -12.70
N LYS A 682 64.40 24.15 -13.00
CA LYS A 682 65.49 23.26 -12.58
C LYS A 682 66.36 24.01 -11.58
N HIS A 683 66.60 23.39 -10.43
CA HIS A 683 67.45 23.94 -9.37
C HIS A 683 68.69 23.07 -9.19
N THR A 684 69.87 23.66 -9.31
CA THR A 684 71.16 22.97 -9.19
C THR A 684 71.76 23.23 -7.81
N ILE A 685 72.05 22.17 -7.06
CA ILE A 685 72.58 22.23 -5.68
C ILE A 685 74.10 22.52 -5.66
N GLY A 686 74.76 22.50 -6.84
CA GLY A 686 76.16 22.91 -7.01
C GLY A 686 77.12 21.72 -7.01
N ARG A 687 77.54 21.24 -5.83
CA ARG A 687 78.42 20.04 -5.69
C ARG A 687 77.57 18.79 -5.49
N PHE A 688 78.10 17.61 -5.85
CA PHE A 688 77.40 16.33 -5.66
C PHE A 688 77.31 16.00 -4.17
N HIS A 689 76.08 15.90 -3.64
CA HIS A 689 75.84 15.61 -2.23
C HIS A 689 75.51 14.12 -2.05
N PRO A 690 76.31 13.36 -1.25
CA PRO A 690 76.00 11.98 -0.95
C PRO A 690 74.80 11.89 0.00
N LEU A 691 73.84 11.01 -0.30
CA LEU A 691 72.68 10.72 0.54
C LEU A 691 72.77 9.28 1.04
N SER A 692 72.66 9.08 2.36
CA SER A 692 72.85 7.74 2.95
C SER A 692 71.79 6.75 2.44
N ASN A 693 72.25 5.68 1.80
CA ASN A 693 71.41 4.84 0.92
C ASN A 693 70.51 3.84 1.65
N ASN A 694 70.66 3.68 2.98
CA ASN A 694 70.04 2.61 3.75
C ASN A 694 68.57 2.85 4.11
N ARG A 695 68.01 4.02 3.80
CA ARG A 695 66.62 4.39 4.14
C ARG A 695 65.72 4.73 2.94
N LEU A 696 66.24 4.70 1.71
CA LEU A 696 65.51 5.15 0.52
C LEU A 696 65.15 3.99 -0.40
N GLU A 697 63.84 3.76 -0.56
CA GLU A 697 63.26 2.87 -1.57
C GLU A 697 63.33 3.51 -2.97
N GLU A 698 62.88 2.78 -4.00
CA GLU A 698 62.89 3.26 -5.40
C GLU A 698 62.15 4.60 -5.58
N TYR A 699 61.04 4.76 -4.85
CA TYR A 699 60.26 5.98 -4.76
C TYR A 699 60.08 6.31 -3.28
N THR A 700 60.54 7.48 -2.85
CA THR A 700 60.34 7.95 -1.47
C THR A 700 59.83 9.38 -1.52
N VAL A 701 58.80 9.71 -0.72
CA VAL A 701 58.36 11.09 -0.54
C VAL A 701 58.91 11.57 0.79
N MET A 702 59.64 12.69 0.76
CA MET A 702 60.22 13.30 1.95
C MET A 702 59.93 14.79 1.95
N SER A 703 59.92 15.40 3.13
CA SER A 703 59.90 16.85 3.26
C SER A 703 61.31 17.44 3.12
N LEU A 704 61.39 18.75 2.86
CA LEU A 704 62.67 19.47 2.82
C LEU A 704 63.46 19.31 4.13
N SER A 705 62.79 19.32 5.29
CA SER A 705 63.45 19.12 6.58
C SER A 705 64.07 17.72 6.71
N GLU A 706 63.38 16.69 6.25
CA GLU A 706 63.90 15.31 6.30
C GLU A 706 65.09 15.09 5.36
N ILE A 707 65.11 15.78 4.22
CA ILE A 707 66.24 15.77 3.29
C ILE A 707 67.44 16.50 3.91
N MET A 708 67.22 17.65 4.54
CA MET A 708 68.29 18.39 5.23
C MET A 708 68.89 17.63 6.42
N ASP A 709 68.09 16.81 7.11
CA ASP A 709 68.58 15.91 8.16
C ASP A 709 69.34 14.69 7.60
N SER A 710 69.18 14.38 6.31
CA SER A 710 69.76 13.22 5.63
C SER A 710 71.01 13.53 4.79
N ILE A 711 71.30 14.81 4.55
CA ILE A 711 72.50 15.37 3.89
C ILE A 711 73.53 15.73 4.96
#